data_AF-A0A9E6BK98-F1
#
_entry.id   AF-A0A9E6BK98-F1
#
_cell.length_a   1.000
_cell.length_b   1.000
_cell.length_c   1.000
_cell.angle_alpha   90.00
_cell.angle_beta   90.00
_cell.angle_gamma   90.00
#
_symmetry.space_group_name_H-M   'P 1'
#
loop_
_entity.id
_entity.type
_entity.pdbx_description
1 polymer ?
#
loop_
_entity_poly.entity_id
_entity_poly.type
_entity_poly.pdbx_seq_one_letter_code
_entity_poly.pdbx_strand_id
1 'polypeptide(L)'
;MKLIYAFVFLVIMIAGAGGSGLFFITSIKNNVGTLSDISSPLSDLSNLLSSEMLKSNIIVLNMLSLTDKKEINTYKSVLMASEKSFSRKLDQLLLLLKKGKIKLDIKKVKDARQNFLGLSRKAINGYLVMLDQEQTNKTSLEDFDRQRKKFDKALSSFVEGAEIAIGDKEDKGRALSMNDEATVKQVSDLLLEMFARDLPVLYRAGDLQVFMIQLQDLLKVYLAEVELEKLPACRKNFENLANKISSRLRRLKRKLKSPEHKKSHAQLTKGFELLKTSVLEKNGLFDVHRQYLEAIQTIRRLKVSLNKATDDVNNALGIVAKNSEKINRIVQKETKKGVVSAQWYIGLIVFTGFVIGLIAAFFIINSITKPLTRLQKIVLKVEQNSDYSIRANESKNDEVGRTSVAFDSLMAAMESVIKEINGIMEAVSQGDFSCHVISDQQGDLLKLKDSINDSIDLLGKTVQDIIVLSQKVNASTKELSGSATTLTDNANTQAASIEEISQSMNHIGNRAKTNEQNAFEVQKISTQAIEEVGNGNSQMELMINAMQEIKSTSMEVADAIGVINDIAARTKLLALNASIESVRAGSAGKGFAVVAKEVRNLADSSAVAASNTRELIKKSMKQVDQGVENADKTALVLNEIHSIVKKVNQLVEEVSSSSIEQNSNIEAINIGLAEMNNAVSQNSAIAKDTAGAYEKLSEMSSKMQKALEKFKLS
;
A
#
# COMPACT_ATOMS: atom_id res chain seq x y z
N MET A 1 101.81 -42.53 -5.48
CA MET A 1 101.75 -42.03 -6.88
C MET A 1 100.99 -42.94 -7.87
N LYS A 2 101.11 -44.29 -7.85
CA LYS A 2 100.28 -45.16 -8.73
C LYS A 2 98.76 -45.17 -8.40
N LEU A 3 98.37 -44.84 -7.17
CA LEU A 3 96.98 -44.65 -6.72
C LEU A 3 96.32 -43.37 -7.28
N ILE A 4 97.12 -42.36 -7.62
CA ILE A 4 96.62 -41.07 -8.13
C ILE A 4 96.24 -41.19 -9.61
N TYR A 5 97.00 -41.94 -10.43
CA TYR A 5 96.64 -42.20 -11.84
C TYR A 5 95.39 -43.10 -11.98
N ALA A 6 95.22 -44.08 -11.09
CA ALA A 6 93.99 -44.89 -11.03
C ALA A 6 92.79 -44.07 -10.53
N PHE A 7 93.00 -43.16 -9.57
CA PHE A 7 91.96 -42.26 -9.07
C PHE A 7 91.55 -41.21 -10.12
N VAL A 8 92.49 -40.65 -10.88
CA VAL A 8 92.20 -39.69 -11.95
C VAL A 8 91.48 -40.37 -13.12
N PHE A 9 91.81 -41.61 -13.49
CA PHE A 9 91.11 -42.35 -14.53
C PHE A 9 89.69 -42.80 -14.08
N LEU A 10 89.52 -43.12 -12.79
CA LEU A 10 88.22 -43.43 -12.18
C LEU A 10 87.34 -42.18 -12.07
N VAL A 11 87.91 -41.01 -11.75
CA VAL A 11 87.20 -39.72 -11.69
C VAL A 11 86.73 -39.29 -13.08
N ILE A 12 87.50 -39.54 -14.14
CA ILE A 12 87.09 -39.25 -15.53
C ILE A 12 85.94 -40.18 -16.00
N MET A 13 85.95 -41.46 -15.58
CA MET A 13 84.88 -42.42 -15.89
C MET A 13 83.58 -42.20 -15.08
N ILE A 14 83.70 -41.85 -13.80
CA ILE A 14 82.55 -41.52 -12.93
C ILE A 14 81.93 -40.16 -13.32
N ALA A 15 82.76 -39.19 -13.75
CA ALA A 15 82.27 -37.93 -14.32
C ALA A 15 81.52 -38.14 -15.65
N GLY A 16 81.94 -39.12 -16.48
CA GLY A 16 81.25 -39.49 -17.71
C GLY A 16 79.90 -40.20 -17.48
N ALA A 17 79.82 -41.10 -16.49
CA ALA A 17 78.60 -41.84 -16.17
C ALA A 17 77.55 -40.99 -15.41
N GLY A 18 78.00 -40.07 -14.56
CA GLY A 18 77.14 -39.12 -13.85
C GLY A 18 76.43 -38.11 -14.76
N GLY A 19 77.07 -37.71 -15.88
CA GLY A 19 76.48 -36.79 -16.85
C GLY A 19 75.25 -37.35 -17.58
N SER A 20 75.25 -38.64 -17.90
CA SER A 20 74.16 -39.31 -18.62
C SER A 20 72.93 -39.63 -17.76
N GLY A 21 73.13 -39.94 -16.46
CA GLY A 21 72.02 -40.18 -15.52
C GLY A 21 71.27 -38.90 -15.13
N LEU A 22 72.00 -37.79 -14.96
CA LEU A 22 71.43 -36.47 -14.74
C LEU A 22 70.61 -35.98 -15.95
N PHE A 23 71.03 -36.25 -17.18
CA PHE A 23 70.29 -35.85 -18.39
C PHE A 23 68.92 -36.56 -18.52
N PHE A 24 68.82 -37.80 -18.04
CA PHE A 24 67.59 -38.62 -18.10
C PHE A 24 66.57 -38.22 -17.02
N ILE A 25 67.02 -37.95 -15.79
CA ILE A 25 66.15 -37.46 -14.69
C ILE A 25 65.67 -36.03 -14.98
N THR A 26 66.49 -35.19 -15.62
CA THR A 26 66.11 -33.82 -15.99
C THR A 26 65.08 -33.80 -17.13
N SER A 27 65.10 -34.78 -18.04
CA SER A 27 64.14 -34.87 -19.16
C SER A 27 62.74 -35.35 -18.75
N ILE A 28 62.62 -36.21 -17.74
CA ILE A 28 61.31 -36.64 -17.20
C ILE A 28 60.67 -35.53 -16.35
N LYS A 29 61.48 -34.82 -15.55
CA LYS A 29 61.03 -33.68 -14.74
C LYS A 29 60.52 -32.50 -15.59
N ASN A 30 61.07 -32.30 -16.78
CA ASN A 30 60.69 -31.19 -17.66
C ASN A 30 59.41 -31.42 -18.50
N ASN A 31 58.99 -32.67 -18.74
CA ASN A 31 57.83 -32.94 -19.61
C ASN A 31 56.52 -33.29 -18.88
N VAL A 32 56.55 -33.66 -17.59
CA VAL A 32 55.33 -34.01 -16.83
C VAL A 32 54.91 -32.91 -15.85
N GLY A 33 55.82 -32.00 -15.47
CA GLY A 33 55.60 -30.99 -14.41
C GLY A 33 54.94 -29.67 -14.85
N THR A 34 54.37 -29.56 -16.05
CA THR A 34 53.80 -28.26 -16.50
C THR A 34 52.36 -28.31 -17.01
N LEU A 35 51.80 -29.48 -17.32
CA LEU A 35 50.40 -29.58 -17.79
C LEU A 35 49.41 -30.15 -16.75
N SER A 36 49.87 -31.00 -15.82
CA SER A 36 49.01 -31.55 -14.75
C SER A 36 48.63 -30.50 -13.70
N ASP A 37 49.59 -29.63 -13.32
CA ASP A 37 49.44 -28.57 -12.31
C ASP A 37 48.54 -27.40 -12.76
N ILE A 38 48.05 -27.42 -14.01
CA ILE A 38 47.27 -26.33 -14.60
C ILE A 38 45.81 -26.73 -14.84
N SER A 39 45.48 -28.01 -15.06
CA SER A 39 44.12 -28.39 -15.50
C SER A 39 43.05 -28.29 -14.41
N SER A 40 43.34 -28.72 -13.17
CA SER A 40 42.39 -28.62 -12.04
C SER A 40 42.16 -27.15 -11.64
N PRO A 41 43.21 -26.33 -11.44
CA PRO A 41 43.02 -24.90 -11.15
C PRO A 41 42.26 -24.15 -12.24
N LEU A 42 42.43 -24.53 -13.52
CA LEU A 42 41.74 -23.87 -14.64
C LEU A 42 40.22 -24.10 -14.62
N SER A 43 39.78 -25.31 -14.27
CA SER A 43 38.37 -25.66 -14.16
C SER A 43 37.73 -24.99 -12.93
N ASP A 44 38.38 -25.06 -11.78
CA ASP A 44 37.89 -24.47 -10.53
C ASP A 44 37.73 -22.95 -10.63
N LEU A 45 38.71 -22.28 -11.25
CA LEU A 45 38.67 -20.84 -11.42
C LEU A 45 37.58 -20.40 -12.43
N SER A 46 37.30 -21.20 -13.46
CA SER A 46 36.20 -20.96 -14.40
C SER A 46 34.84 -21.08 -13.71
N ASN A 47 34.65 -22.09 -12.85
CA ASN A 47 33.43 -22.26 -12.06
C ASN A 47 33.25 -21.14 -11.04
N LEU A 48 34.33 -20.72 -10.38
CA LEU A 48 34.32 -19.58 -9.46
C LEU A 48 33.99 -18.26 -10.17
N LEU A 49 34.45 -18.05 -11.41
CA LEU A 49 34.09 -16.90 -12.23
C LEU A 49 32.60 -16.91 -12.62
N SER A 50 32.04 -18.07 -12.96
CA SER A 50 30.60 -18.20 -13.23
C SER A 50 29.76 -17.96 -11.97
N SER A 51 30.22 -18.44 -10.80
CA SER A 51 29.59 -18.14 -9.51
C SER A 51 29.62 -16.63 -9.17
N GLU A 52 30.74 -15.95 -9.41
CA GLU A 52 30.81 -14.48 -9.23
C GLU A 52 29.91 -13.72 -10.21
N MET A 53 29.72 -14.25 -11.42
CA MET A 53 28.80 -13.69 -12.39
C MET A 53 27.34 -13.76 -11.89
N LEU A 54 26.93 -14.93 -11.38
CA LEU A 54 25.60 -15.12 -10.79
C LEU A 54 25.38 -14.20 -9.59
N LYS A 55 26.37 -14.08 -8.69
CA LYS A 55 26.32 -13.13 -7.56
C LYS A 55 26.14 -11.69 -8.04
N SER A 56 26.88 -11.26 -9.05
CA SER A 56 26.71 -9.92 -9.64
C SER A 56 25.30 -9.70 -10.18
N ASN A 57 24.71 -10.68 -10.86
CA ASN A 57 23.34 -10.58 -11.37
C ASN A 57 22.31 -10.49 -10.24
N ILE A 58 22.43 -11.34 -9.21
CA ILE A 58 21.57 -11.30 -8.02
C ILE A 58 21.64 -9.94 -7.33
N ILE A 59 22.84 -9.38 -7.16
CA ILE A 59 23.03 -8.05 -6.56
C ILE A 59 22.27 -6.98 -7.37
N VAL A 60 22.37 -6.99 -8.69
CA VAL A 60 21.66 -6.02 -9.54
C VAL A 60 20.15 -6.23 -9.48
N LEU A 61 19.68 -7.47 -9.52
CA LEU A 61 18.25 -7.77 -9.42
C LEU A 61 17.66 -7.37 -8.07
N ASN A 62 18.39 -7.58 -6.97
CA ASN A 62 18.01 -7.12 -5.64
C ASN A 62 17.95 -5.59 -5.59
N MET A 63 18.89 -4.88 -6.20
CA MET A 63 18.80 -3.41 -6.30
C MET A 63 17.54 -2.94 -7.02
N LEU A 64 17.11 -3.67 -8.06
CA LEU A 64 15.90 -3.38 -8.83
C LEU A 64 14.61 -3.81 -8.13
N SER A 65 14.68 -4.31 -6.89
CA SER A 65 13.51 -4.59 -6.04
C SER A 65 13.42 -3.70 -4.80
N LEU A 66 14.43 -2.88 -4.54
CA LEU A 66 14.43 -1.97 -3.39
C LEU A 66 13.61 -0.71 -3.70
N THR A 67 13.05 -0.10 -2.67
CA THR A 67 12.30 1.17 -2.75
C THR A 67 13.10 2.35 -2.20
N ASP A 68 14.06 2.12 -1.30
CA ASP A 68 14.92 3.17 -0.74
C ASP A 68 16.16 3.43 -1.61
N LYS A 69 16.28 4.66 -2.11
CA LYS A 69 17.44 5.15 -2.88
C LYS A 69 18.75 5.05 -2.08
N LYS A 70 18.73 5.18 -0.75
CA LYS A 70 19.93 5.07 0.09
C LYS A 70 20.46 3.64 0.11
N GLU A 71 19.57 2.66 0.21
CA GLU A 71 19.95 1.24 0.16
C GLU A 71 20.52 0.87 -1.21
N ILE A 72 19.90 1.33 -2.30
CA ILE A 72 20.42 1.13 -3.68
C ILE A 72 21.86 1.65 -3.80
N ASN A 73 22.15 2.82 -3.22
CA ASN A 73 23.51 3.37 -3.22
C ASN A 73 24.50 2.53 -2.38
N THR A 74 24.07 1.94 -1.26
CA THR A 74 24.88 0.99 -0.48
C THR A 74 25.23 -0.24 -1.32
N TYR A 75 24.25 -0.81 -2.02
CA TYR A 75 24.45 -1.98 -2.89
C TYR A 75 25.36 -1.70 -4.09
N LYS A 76 25.47 -0.46 -4.56
CA LYS A 76 26.43 -0.05 -5.60
C LYS A 76 27.89 -0.34 -5.18
N SER A 77 28.22 -0.15 -3.90
CA SER A 77 29.54 -0.49 -3.37
C SER A 77 29.80 -2.00 -3.36
N VAL A 78 28.78 -2.80 -3.04
CA VAL A 78 28.82 -4.27 -3.07
C VAL A 78 29.00 -4.79 -4.50
N LEU A 79 28.34 -4.17 -5.49
CA LEU A 79 28.52 -4.51 -6.91
C LEU A 79 29.95 -4.19 -7.37
N MET A 80 30.53 -3.06 -6.96
CA MET A 80 31.92 -2.72 -7.26
C MET A 80 32.91 -3.69 -6.60
N ALA A 81 32.63 -4.18 -5.39
CA ALA A 81 33.43 -5.21 -4.74
C ALA A 81 33.38 -6.55 -5.51
N SER A 82 32.19 -6.95 -5.98
CA SER A 82 32.03 -8.13 -6.84
C SER A 82 32.75 -7.96 -8.19
N GLU A 83 32.74 -6.76 -8.78
CA GLU A 83 33.50 -6.44 -10.00
C GLU A 83 35.01 -6.60 -9.78
N LYS A 84 35.55 -6.08 -8.66
CA LYS A 84 36.97 -6.26 -8.29
C LYS A 84 37.31 -7.74 -8.05
N SER A 85 36.43 -8.49 -7.38
CA SER A 85 36.59 -9.94 -7.16
C SER A 85 36.66 -10.70 -8.50
N PHE A 86 35.72 -10.43 -9.42
CA PHE A 86 35.69 -11.03 -10.74
C PHE A 86 36.95 -10.71 -11.56
N SER A 87 37.40 -9.45 -11.56
CA SER A 87 38.62 -9.05 -12.28
C SER A 87 39.86 -9.77 -11.76
N ARG A 88 40.04 -9.85 -10.43
CA ARG A 88 41.19 -10.56 -9.83
C ARG A 88 41.21 -12.05 -10.20
N LYS A 89 40.06 -12.71 -10.18
CA LYS A 89 39.93 -14.12 -10.58
C LYS A 89 40.17 -14.30 -12.08
N LEU A 90 39.76 -13.34 -12.91
CA LEU A 90 40.05 -13.36 -14.35
C LEU A 90 41.55 -13.17 -14.63
N ASP A 91 42.24 -12.32 -13.86
CA ASP A 91 43.69 -12.13 -13.96
C ASP A 91 44.47 -13.39 -13.52
N GLN A 92 44.00 -14.07 -12.47
CA GLN A 92 44.52 -15.38 -12.06
C GLN A 92 44.34 -16.43 -13.17
N LEU A 93 43.21 -16.41 -13.89
CA LEU A 93 42.95 -17.29 -15.03
C LEU A 93 43.95 -17.02 -16.16
N LEU A 94 44.18 -15.75 -16.47
CA LEU A 94 45.11 -15.30 -17.51
C LEU A 94 46.56 -15.68 -17.18
N LEU A 95 46.96 -15.57 -15.92
CA LEU A 95 48.27 -16.02 -15.43
C LEU A 95 48.47 -17.53 -15.60
N LEU A 96 47.45 -18.33 -15.25
CA LEU A 96 47.49 -19.79 -15.43
C LEU A 96 47.58 -20.19 -16.91
N LEU A 97 46.80 -19.55 -17.77
CA LEU A 97 46.84 -19.80 -19.21
C LEU A 97 48.18 -19.41 -19.85
N LYS A 98 48.78 -18.31 -19.40
CA LYS A 98 50.11 -17.87 -19.83
C LYS A 98 51.19 -18.85 -19.37
N LYS A 99 51.11 -19.36 -18.13
CA LYS A 99 52.03 -20.37 -17.58
C LYS A 99 51.94 -21.69 -18.36
N GLY A 100 50.74 -22.09 -18.79
CA GLY A 100 50.50 -23.31 -19.56
C GLY A 100 50.68 -23.20 -21.08
N LYS A 101 51.05 -22.02 -21.62
CA LYS A 101 51.10 -21.74 -23.07
C LYS A 101 49.79 -22.07 -23.82
N ILE A 102 48.64 -21.96 -23.16
CA ILE A 102 47.33 -22.29 -23.74
C ILE A 102 46.77 -21.05 -24.45
N LYS A 103 46.54 -21.11 -25.76
CA LYS A 103 45.88 -20.05 -26.53
C LYS A 103 44.36 -20.18 -26.39
N LEU A 104 43.74 -19.25 -25.66
CA LEU A 104 42.28 -19.24 -25.45
C LEU A 104 41.72 -17.81 -25.60
N ASP A 105 40.57 -17.68 -26.25
CA ASP A 105 39.96 -16.39 -26.57
C ASP A 105 39.20 -15.80 -25.36
N ILE A 106 39.95 -15.22 -24.41
CA ILE A 106 39.39 -14.56 -23.21
C ILE A 106 38.78 -13.19 -23.54
N LYS A 107 39.07 -12.63 -24.71
CA LYS A 107 38.53 -11.33 -25.12
C LYS A 107 36.99 -11.33 -25.07
N LYS A 108 36.36 -12.42 -25.51
CA LYS A 108 34.90 -12.62 -25.44
C LYS A 108 34.34 -12.55 -24.01
N VAL A 109 35.03 -13.14 -23.03
CA VAL A 109 34.61 -13.09 -21.61
C VAL A 109 34.68 -11.65 -21.08
N LYS A 110 35.75 -10.92 -21.42
CA LYS A 110 35.95 -9.52 -21.01
C LYS A 110 34.90 -8.60 -21.64
N ASP A 111 34.64 -8.75 -22.94
CA ASP A 111 33.67 -7.94 -23.68
C ASP A 111 32.23 -8.21 -23.19
N ALA A 112 31.86 -9.48 -22.97
CA ALA A 112 30.56 -9.85 -22.42
C ALA A 112 30.35 -9.30 -20.99
N ARG A 113 31.40 -9.35 -20.14
CA ARG A 113 31.36 -8.79 -18.79
C ARG A 113 31.21 -7.28 -18.79
N GLN A 114 31.92 -6.57 -19.68
CA GLN A 114 31.76 -5.13 -19.83
C GLN A 114 30.36 -4.73 -20.31
N ASN A 115 29.80 -5.49 -21.25
CA ASN A 115 28.42 -5.27 -21.70
C ASN A 115 27.42 -5.43 -20.54
N PHE A 116 27.55 -6.50 -19.74
CA PHE A 116 26.72 -6.68 -18.53
C PHE A 116 26.84 -5.49 -17.58
N LEU A 117 28.04 -5.04 -17.24
CA LEU A 117 28.24 -3.90 -16.33
C LEU A 117 27.64 -2.60 -16.88
N GLY A 118 27.74 -2.38 -18.20
CA GLY A 118 27.10 -1.26 -18.88
C GLY A 118 25.58 -1.30 -18.77
N LEU A 119 24.97 -2.48 -19.00
CA LEU A 119 23.53 -2.69 -18.85
C LEU A 119 23.07 -2.57 -17.39
N SER A 120 23.83 -3.09 -16.42
CA SER A 120 23.56 -2.95 -14.99
C SER A 120 23.51 -1.49 -14.57
N ARG A 121 24.47 -0.66 -15.02
CA ARG A 121 24.47 0.79 -14.72
C ARG A 121 23.26 1.48 -15.34
N LYS A 122 22.91 1.15 -16.59
CA LYS A 122 21.72 1.70 -17.25
C LYS A 122 20.43 1.30 -16.52
N ALA A 123 20.32 0.04 -16.09
CA ALA A 123 19.17 -0.47 -15.35
C ALA A 123 19.03 0.21 -13.98
N ILE A 124 20.10 0.29 -13.19
CA ILE A 124 20.10 0.94 -11.87
C ILE A 124 19.74 2.43 -12.00
N ASN A 125 20.37 3.15 -12.94
CA ASN A 125 20.07 4.57 -13.14
C ASN A 125 18.63 4.78 -13.63
N GLY A 126 18.15 3.96 -14.57
CA GLY A 126 16.76 4.02 -15.02
C GLY A 126 15.77 3.72 -13.90
N TYR A 127 16.13 2.83 -12.96
CA TYR A 127 15.26 2.46 -11.84
C TYR A 127 15.21 3.56 -10.80
N LEU A 128 16.32 4.26 -10.55
CA LEU A 128 16.35 5.47 -9.72
C LEU A 128 15.47 6.59 -10.32
N VAL A 129 15.48 6.74 -11.65
CA VAL A 129 14.58 7.66 -12.36
C VAL A 129 13.12 7.20 -12.22
N MET A 130 12.83 5.90 -12.33
CA MET A 130 11.49 5.35 -12.11
C MET A 130 10.98 5.66 -10.70
N LEU A 131 11.80 5.46 -9.66
CA LEU A 131 11.44 5.79 -8.28
C LEU A 131 11.21 7.30 -8.07
N ASP A 132 11.98 8.15 -8.75
CA ASP A 132 11.78 9.60 -8.74
C ASP A 132 10.43 9.98 -9.36
N GLN A 133 10.11 9.33 -10.47
CA GLN A 133 8.86 9.53 -11.18
C GLN A 133 7.67 8.98 -10.40
N GLU A 134 7.83 7.88 -9.67
CA GLU A 134 6.81 7.34 -8.76
C GLU A 134 6.48 8.34 -7.65
N GLN A 135 7.51 8.91 -7.02
CA GLN A 135 7.33 9.94 -6.00
C GLN A 135 6.66 11.19 -6.56
N THR A 136 7.11 11.64 -7.74
CA THR A 136 6.51 12.80 -8.44
C THR A 136 5.06 12.54 -8.82
N ASN A 137 4.74 11.32 -9.25
CA ASN A 137 3.38 10.88 -9.58
C ASN A 137 2.48 10.92 -8.33
N LYS A 138 2.98 10.42 -7.20
CA LYS A 138 2.28 10.50 -5.90
C LYS A 138 2.02 11.94 -5.47
N THR A 139 3.04 12.82 -5.53
CA THR A 139 2.87 14.24 -5.20
C THR A 139 1.91 14.96 -6.15
N SER A 140 1.93 14.62 -7.45
CA SER A 140 0.99 15.18 -8.43
C SER A 140 -0.46 14.75 -8.16
N LEU A 141 -0.66 13.51 -7.71
CA LEU A 141 -1.97 13.00 -7.29
C LEU A 141 -2.47 13.72 -6.04
N GLU A 142 -1.60 13.96 -5.06
CA GLU A 142 -1.92 14.74 -3.87
C GLU A 142 -2.27 16.21 -4.20
N ASP A 143 -1.59 16.84 -5.15
CA ASP A 143 -1.96 18.19 -5.62
C ASP A 143 -3.30 18.18 -6.35
N PHE A 144 -3.55 17.20 -7.23
CA PHE A 144 -4.86 17.03 -7.84
C PHE A 144 -5.98 16.95 -6.80
N ASP A 145 -5.85 16.09 -5.79
CA ASP A 145 -6.84 15.95 -4.72
C ASP A 145 -7.02 17.24 -3.92
N ARG A 146 -5.95 17.99 -3.71
CA ARG A 146 -5.99 19.30 -3.07
C ARG A 146 -6.75 20.33 -3.91
N GLN A 147 -6.50 20.41 -5.22
CA GLN A 147 -7.23 21.32 -6.11
C GLN A 147 -8.70 20.90 -6.24
N ARG A 148 -8.98 19.60 -6.26
CA ARG A 148 -10.33 19.03 -6.31
C ARG A 148 -11.15 19.46 -5.10
N LYS A 149 -10.63 19.25 -3.89
CA LYS A 149 -11.28 19.70 -2.65
C LYS A 149 -11.54 21.20 -2.61
N LYS A 150 -10.61 22.01 -3.14
CA LYS A 150 -10.81 23.47 -3.27
C LYS A 150 -11.93 23.81 -4.25
N PHE A 151 -11.98 23.12 -5.39
CA PHE A 151 -13.05 23.28 -6.37
C PHE A 151 -14.41 22.86 -5.79
N ASP A 152 -14.49 21.70 -5.14
CA ASP A 152 -15.72 21.20 -4.51
C ASP A 152 -16.23 22.20 -3.46
N LYS A 153 -15.33 22.73 -2.62
CA LYS A 153 -15.69 23.78 -1.66
C LYS A 153 -16.21 25.06 -2.35
N ALA A 154 -15.56 25.50 -3.42
CA ALA A 154 -16.02 26.67 -4.18
C ALA A 154 -17.37 26.42 -4.87
N LEU A 155 -17.64 25.18 -5.29
CA LEU A 155 -18.92 24.78 -5.87
C LEU A 155 -20.02 24.74 -4.81
N SER A 156 -19.76 24.15 -3.64
CA SER A 156 -20.69 24.18 -2.50
C SER A 156 -21.04 25.60 -2.07
N SER A 157 -20.05 26.47 -1.87
CA SER A 157 -20.32 27.88 -1.51
C SER A 157 -21.05 28.64 -2.64
N PHE A 158 -20.86 28.26 -3.90
CA PHE A 158 -21.61 28.83 -5.01
C PHE A 158 -23.08 28.37 -5.01
N VAL A 159 -23.34 27.10 -4.71
CA VAL A 159 -24.69 26.54 -4.57
C VAL A 159 -25.41 27.17 -3.37
N GLU A 160 -24.77 27.17 -2.20
CA GLU A 160 -25.31 27.76 -0.96
C GLU A 160 -25.69 29.24 -1.16
N GLY A 161 -24.82 30.03 -1.81
CA GLY A 161 -25.14 31.42 -2.14
C GLY A 161 -26.28 31.58 -3.15
N ALA A 162 -26.57 30.59 -3.98
CA ALA A 162 -27.72 30.59 -4.87
C ALA A 162 -29.01 30.18 -4.13
N GLU A 163 -28.93 29.22 -3.20
CA GLU A 163 -30.04 28.79 -2.33
C GLU A 163 -30.48 29.92 -1.40
N ILE A 164 -29.53 30.59 -0.73
CA ILE A 164 -29.82 31.78 0.11
C ILE A 164 -30.53 32.85 -0.71
N ALA A 165 -30.07 33.11 -1.93
CA ALA A 165 -30.70 34.12 -2.79
C ALA A 165 -32.12 33.75 -3.25
N ILE A 166 -32.45 32.46 -3.32
CA ILE A 166 -33.82 31.97 -3.56
C ILE A 166 -34.64 32.12 -2.27
N GLY A 167 -34.11 31.69 -1.12
CA GLY A 167 -34.75 31.82 0.19
C GLY A 167 -35.10 33.27 0.54
N ASP A 168 -34.18 34.22 0.33
CA ASP A 168 -34.43 35.65 0.50
C ASP A 168 -35.61 36.17 -0.36
N LYS A 169 -35.82 35.57 -1.54
CA LYS A 169 -36.93 35.92 -2.43
C LYS A 169 -38.21 35.21 -2.01
N GLU A 170 -38.15 33.98 -1.51
CA GLU A 170 -39.30 33.32 -0.90
C GLU A 170 -39.81 34.12 0.31
N ASP A 171 -38.90 34.60 1.17
CA ASP A 171 -39.24 35.43 2.33
C ASP A 171 -39.83 36.78 1.91
N LYS A 172 -39.28 37.44 0.88
CA LYS A 172 -39.90 38.64 0.29
C LYS A 172 -41.26 38.34 -0.33
N GLY A 173 -41.43 37.16 -0.92
CA GLY A 173 -42.69 36.71 -1.49
C GLY A 173 -43.76 36.53 -0.40
N ARG A 174 -43.39 35.94 0.73
CA ARG A 174 -44.24 35.87 1.92
C ARG A 174 -44.60 37.25 2.44
N ALA A 175 -43.63 38.16 2.56
CA ALA A 175 -43.88 39.53 3.00
C ALA A 175 -44.83 40.29 2.06
N LEU A 176 -44.69 40.12 0.74
CA LEU A 176 -45.61 40.69 -0.25
C LEU A 176 -47.00 40.08 -0.18
N SER A 177 -47.11 38.77 0.10
CA SER A 177 -48.42 38.11 0.26
C SER A 177 -49.20 38.56 1.50
N MET A 178 -48.52 39.18 2.47
CA MET A 178 -49.10 39.70 3.71
C MET A 178 -49.38 41.21 3.66
N ASN A 179 -49.13 41.87 2.52
CA ASN A 179 -49.31 43.31 2.35
C ASN A 179 -50.48 43.59 1.39
N ASP A 180 -51.57 44.17 1.91
CA ASP A 180 -52.81 44.44 1.16
C ASP A 180 -52.64 45.44 0.00
N GLU A 181 -51.53 46.21 -0.02
CA GLU A 181 -51.19 47.13 -1.13
C GLU A 181 -50.26 46.50 -2.19
N ALA A 182 -49.86 45.23 -2.04
CA ALA A 182 -48.95 44.58 -2.98
C ALA A 182 -49.61 44.36 -4.35
N THR A 183 -48.98 44.87 -5.40
CA THR A 183 -49.48 44.73 -6.76
C THR A 183 -49.14 43.37 -7.35
N VAL A 184 -50.03 42.83 -8.21
CA VAL A 184 -49.79 41.61 -9.00
C VAL A 184 -48.45 41.68 -9.76
N LYS A 185 -48.06 42.88 -10.20
CA LYS A 185 -46.79 43.13 -10.87
C LYS A 185 -45.58 42.87 -9.95
N GLN A 186 -45.62 43.29 -8.70
CA GLN A 186 -44.52 43.06 -7.74
C GLN A 186 -44.32 41.57 -7.45
N VAL A 187 -45.41 40.81 -7.30
CA VAL A 187 -45.37 39.35 -7.10
C VAL A 187 -44.89 38.65 -8.38
N SER A 188 -45.40 39.06 -9.54
CA SER A 188 -45.00 38.51 -10.85
C SER A 188 -43.51 38.75 -11.14
N ASP A 189 -43.01 39.97 -10.90
CA ASP A 189 -41.60 40.32 -11.08
C ASP A 189 -40.71 39.48 -10.16
N LEU A 190 -41.11 39.27 -8.90
CA LEU A 190 -40.38 38.44 -7.93
C LEU A 190 -40.33 36.96 -8.34
N LEU A 191 -41.46 36.40 -8.77
CA LEU A 191 -41.53 35.02 -9.27
C LEU A 191 -40.69 34.85 -10.55
N LEU A 192 -40.71 35.84 -11.45
CA LEU A 192 -39.84 35.88 -12.63
C LEU A 192 -38.36 35.91 -12.25
N GLU A 193 -37.97 36.67 -11.22
CA GLU A 193 -36.59 36.67 -10.75
C GLU A 193 -36.21 35.30 -10.16
N MET A 194 -37.05 34.71 -9.32
CA MET A 194 -36.76 33.44 -8.68
C MET A 194 -36.71 32.26 -9.68
N PHE A 195 -37.75 32.09 -10.50
CA PHE A 195 -37.87 30.94 -11.41
C PHE A 195 -37.12 31.11 -12.73
N ALA A 196 -37.06 32.33 -13.29
CA ALA A 196 -36.39 32.54 -14.57
C ALA A 196 -34.90 32.90 -14.43
N ARG A 197 -34.44 33.36 -13.25
CA ARG A 197 -33.02 33.70 -13.03
C ARG A 197 -32.30 32.80 -12.05
N ASP A 198 -32.82 32.59 -10.85
CA ASP A 198 -32.04 31.95 -9.77
C ASP A 198 -32.12 30.42 -9.80
N LEU A 199 -33.31 29.85 -10.01
CA LEU A 199 -33.49 28.40 -10.10
C LEU A 199 -32.65 27.75 -11.23
N PRO A 200 -32.53 28.35 -12.44
CA PRO A 200 -31.65 27.82 -13.47
C PRO A 200 -30.16 27.88 -13.11
N VAL A 201 -29.73 28.76 -12.19
CA VAL A 201 -28.34 28.80 -11.70
C VAL A 201 -28.07 27.59 -10.81
N LEU A 202 -29.03 27.23 -9.94
CA LEU A 202 -28.96 26.05 -9.07
C LEU A 202 -28.85 24.76 -9.88
N TYR A 203 -29.76 24.54 -10.85
CA TYR A 203 -29.71 23.37 -11.73
C TYR A 203 -28.39 23.26 -12.51
N ARG A 204 -27.84 24.40 -12.95
CA ARG A 204 -26.56 24.45 -13.65
C ARG A 204 -25.37 24.17 -12.75
N ALA A 205 -25.47 24.44 -11.46
CA ALA A 205 -24.46 24.04 -10.48
C ALA A 205 -24.51 22.52 -10.21
N GLY A 206 -25.71 21.93 -10.18
CA GLY A 206 -25.89 20.47 -10.15
C GLY A 206 -25.28 19.77 -11.37
N ASP A 207 -25.49 20.30 -12.59
CA ASP A 207 -24.83 19.82 -13.81
C ASP A 207 -23.30 19.76 -13.65
N LEU A 208 -22.70 20.75 -12.97
CA LEU A 208 -21.25 20.82 -12.74
C LEU A 208 -20.76 19.76 -11.75
N GLN A 209 -21.54 19.45 -10.71
CA GLN A 209 -21.20 18.34 -9.78
C GLN A 209 -21.17 17.00 -10.52
N VAL A 210 -22.17 16.73 -11.37
CA VAL A 210 -22.20 15.48 -12.17
C VAL A 210 -21.01 15.40 -13.12
N PHE A 211 -20.68 16.50 -13.81
CA PHE A 211 -19.50 16.51 -14.68
C PHE A 211 -18.19 16.34 -13.91
N MET A 212 -18.10 16.82 -12.67
CA MET A 212 -16.93 16.59 -11.83
C MET A 212 -16.74 15.13 -11.44
N ILE A 213 -17.82 14.42 -11.13
CA ILE A 213 -17.77 12.97 -10.85
C ILE A 213 -17.27 12.23 -12.08
N GLN A 214 -17.85 12.52 -13.25
CA GLN A 214 -17.41 11.93 -14.53
C GLN A 214 -15.93 12.25 -14.85
N LEU A 215 -15.46 13.46 -14.49
CA LEU A 215 -14.07 13.86 -14.68
C LEU A 215 -13.13 13.02 -13.79
N GLN A 216 -13.53 12.74 -12.54
CA GLN A 216 -12.78 11.87 -11.62
C GLN A 216 -12.73 10.43 -12.12
N ASP A 217 -13.83 9.91 -12.68
CA ASP A 217 -13.86 8.55 -13.22
C ASP A 217 -12.92 8.43 -14.43
N LEU A 218 -12.91 9.41 -15.33
CA LEU A 218 -11.95 9.45 -16.44
C LEU A 218 -10.49 9.54 -15.97
N LEU A 219 -10.23 10.26 -14.86
CA LEU A 219 -8.91 10.28 -14.24
C LEU A 219 -8.52 8.88 -13.73
N LYS A 220 -9.42 8.19 -13.01
CA LYS A 220 -9.18 6.83 -12.51
C LYS A 220 -8.88 5.87 -13.66
N VAL A 221 -9.64 5.96 -14.76
CA VAL A 221 -9.40 5.15 -15.97
C VAL A 221 -8.01 5.43 -16.55
N TYR A 222 -7.58 6.70 -16.61
CA TYR A 222 -6.22 7.03 -17.08
C TYR A 222 -5.14 6.45 -16.15
N LEU A 223 -5.30 6.56 -14.83
CA LEU A 223 -4.30 6.08 -13.85
C LEU A 223 -4.26 4.55 -13.72
N ALA A 224 -5.32 3.86 -14.12
CA ALA A 224 -5.40 2.40 -14.15
C ALA A 224 -4.87 1.80 -15.46
N GLU A 225 -4.70 2.61 -16.51
CA GLU A 225 -4.23 2.14 -17.81
C GLU A 225 -2.73 1.86 -17.79
N VAL A 226 -2.36 0.65 -18.21
CA VAL A 226 -0.97 0.16 -18.20
C VAL A 226 -0.35 0.20 -19.60
N GLU A 227 -1.18 0.27 -20.64
CA GLU A 227 -0.77 0.36 -22.04
C GLU A 227 -0.56 1.82 -22.49
N LEU A 228 0.70 2.18 -22.71
CA LEU A 228 1.12 3.51 -23.17
C LEU A 228 0.41 4.00 -24.44
N GLU A 229 0.01 3.08 -25.32
CA GLU A 229 -0.69 3.41 -26.58
C GLU A 229 -2.14 3.86 -26.37
N LYS A 230 -2.78 3.48 -25.25
CA LYS A 230 -4.17 3.83 -24.90
C LYS A 230 -4.27 5.15 -24.13
N LEU A 231 -3.20 5.59 -23.46
CA LEU A 231 -3.17 6.84 -22.69
C LEU A 231 -3.61 8.08 -23.49
N PRO A 232 -3.20 8.30 -24.76
CA PRO A 232 -3.67 9.45 -25.54
C PRO A 232 -5.20 9.50 -25.71
N ALA A 233 -5.85 8.34 -25.86
CA ALA A 233 -7.31 8.26 -25.98
C ALA A 233 -7.99 8.60 -24.64
N CYS A 234 -7.49 8.05 -23.53
CA CYS A 234 -7.98 8.36 -22.18
C CYS A 234 -7.83 9.86 -21.86
N ARG A 235 -6.65 10.43 -22.16
CA ARG A 235 -6.39 11.87 -22.02
C ARG A 235 -7.37 12.71 -22.84
N LYS A 236 -7.61 12.35 -24.09
CA LYS A 236 -8.55 13.06 -24.97
C LYS A 236 -9.99 13.05 -24.42
N ASN A 237 -10.44 11.94 -23.83
CA ASN A 237 -11.74 11.86 -23.19
C ASN A 237 -11.86 12.84 -22.00
N PHE A 238 -10.84 12.87 -21.15
CA PHE A 238 -10.77 13.84 -20.04
C PHE A 238 -10.74 15.28 -20.56
N GLU A 239 -9.92 15.59 -21.57
CA GLU A 239 -9.84 16.92 -22.19
C GLU A 239 -11.19 17.37 -22.76
N ASN A 240 -11.92 16.47 -23.43
CA ASN A 240 -13.25 16.77 -23.98
C ASN A 240 -14.24 17.13 -22.88
N LEU A 241 -14.28 16.37 -21.79
CA LEU A 241 -15.16 16.67 -20.66
C LEU A 241 -14.73 17.94 -19.93
N ALA A 242 -13.43 18.15 -19.72
CA ALA A 242 -12.91 19.37 -19.11
C ALA A 242 -13.29 20.62 -19.92
N ASN A 243 -13.17 20.55 -21.26
CA ASN A 243 -13.59 21.62 -22.15
C ASN A 243 -15.12 21.85 -22.11
N LYS A 244 -15.91 20.79 -21.96
CA LYS A 244 -17.37 20.89 -21.76
C LYS A 244 -17.69 21.63 -20.46
N ILE A 245 -16.98 21.35 -19.37
CA ILE A 245 -17.10 22.05 -18.08
C ILE A 245 -16.69 23.53 -18.23
N SER A 246 -15.54 23.83 -18.83
CA SER A 246 -15.11 25.23 -19.08
C SER A 246 -16.16 26.00 -19.90
N SER A 247 -16.77 25.37 -20.91
CA SER A 247 -17.88 25.97 -21.69
C SER A 247 -19.12 26.22 -20.83
N ARG A 248 -19.50 25.26 -19.98
CA ARG A 248 -20.65 25.40 -19.05
C ARG A 248 -20.44 26.52 -18.05
N LEU A 249 -19.25 26.61 -17.45
CA LEU A 249 -18.86 27.72 -16.57
C LEU A 249 -18.94 29.07 -17.31
N ARG A 250 -18.46 29.17 -18.55
CA ARG A 250 -18.58 30.40 -19.35
C ARG A 250 -20.04 30.78 -19.64
N ARG A 251 -20.91 29.80 -19.94
CA ARG A 251 -22.34 30.04 -20.17
C ARG A 251 -23.05 30.47 -18.88
N LEU A 252 -22.69 29.88 -17.75
CA LEU A 252 -23.22 30.24 -16.44
C LEU A 252 -22.93 31.70 -16.11
N LYS A 253 -21.69 32.17 -16.34
CA LYS A 253 -21.28 33.58 -16.14
C LYS A 253 -22.23 34.59 -16.80
N ARG A 254 -22.70 34.31 -18.02
CA ARG A 254 -23.57 35.22 -18.79
C ARG A 254 -24.97 35.38 -18.19
N LYS A 255 -25.42 34.40 -17.40
CA LYS A 255 -26.73 34.40 -16.76
C LYS A 255 -26.71 35.05 -15.37
N LEU A 256 -25.54 35.19 -14.76
CA LEU A 256 -25.39 35.80 -13.43
C LEU A 256 -25.52 37.32 -13.53
N LYS A 257 -26.45 37.89 -12.76
CA LYS A 257 -26.62 39.35 -12.64
C LYS A 257 -26.03 39.91 -11.35
N SER A 258 -26.17 39.20 -10.23
CA SER A 258 -25.66 39.60 -8.91
C SER A 258 -24.12 39.74 -8.89
N PRO A 259 -23.57 40.83 -8.31
CA PRO A 259 -22.12 41.01 -8.12
C PRO A 259 -21.48 39.89 -7.29
N GLU A 260 -22.17 39.42 -6.26
CA GLU A 260 -21.67 38.37 -5.37
C GLU A 260 -21.60 37.02 -6.07
N HIS A 261 -22.65 36.63 -6.81
CA HIS A 261 -22.62 35.40 -7.60
C HIS A 261 -21.56 35.44 -8.70
N LYS A 262 -21.31 36.61 -9.31
CA LYS A 262 -20.20 36.78 -10.27
C LYS A 262 -18.84 36.58 -9.60
N LYS A 263 -18.66 37.01 -8.35
CA LYS A 263 -17.44 36.79 -7.57
C LYS A 263 -17.25 35.31 -7.21
N SER A 264 -18.28 34.65 -6.72
CA SER A 264 -18.25 33.20 -6.42
C SER A 264 -18.03 32.37 -7.67
N HIS A 265 -18.64 32.74 -8.80
CA HIS A 265 -18.39 32.13 -10.11
C HIS A 265 -16.94 32.30 -10.57
N ALA A 266 -16.33 33.47 -10.34
CA ALA A 266 -14.93 33.70 -10.68
C ALA A 266 -14.00 32.82 -9.85
N GLN A 267 -14.29 32.61 -8.57
CA GLN A 267 -13.56 31.67 -7.70
C GLN A 267 -13.72 30.22 -8.18
N LEU A 268 -14.94 29.81 -8.51
CA LEU A 268 -15.25 28.49 -9.07
C LEU A 268 -14.49 28.23 -10.39
N THR A 269 -14.52 29.21 -11.30
CA THR A 269 -13.82 29.12 -12.59
C THR A 269 -12.31 29.06 -12.40
N LYS A 270 -11.75 29.87 -11.50
CA LYS A 270 -10.32 29.83 -11.16
C LYS A 270 -9.93 28.47 -10.56
N GLY A 271 -10.75 27.93 -9.65
CA GLY A 271 -10.54 26.62 -9.06
C GLY A 271 -10.55 25.50 -10.10
N PHE A 272 -11.49 25.54 -11.06
CA PHE A 272 -11.55 24.56 -12.14
C PHE A 272 -10.35 24.64 -13.07
N GLU A 273 -9.91 25.85 -13.43
CA GLU A 273 -8.75 26.01 -14.29
C GLU A 273 -7.48 25.50 -13.60
N LEU A 274 -7.28 25.75 -12.31
CA LEU A 274 -6.16 25.18 -11.54
C LEU A 274 -6.19 23.65 -11.48
N LEU A 275 -7.37 23.06 -11.31
CA LEU A 275 -7.57 21.62 -11.34
C LEU A 275 -7.26 21.03 -12.73
N LYS A 276 -7.71 21.71 -13.78
CA LYS A 276 -7.46 21.29 -15.16
C LYS A 276 -5.96 21.35 -15.49
N THR A 277 -5.27 22.42 -15.06
CA THR A 277 -3.83 22.58 -15.30
C THR A 277 -3.00 21.55 -14.55
N SER A 278 -3.36 21.22 -13.30
CA SER A 278 -2.62 20.20 -12.52
C SER A 278 -2.67 18.81 -13.16
N VAL A 279 -3.65 18.54 -14.03
CA VAL A 279 -3.77 17.26 -14.76
C VAL A 279 -3.17 17.32 -16.17
N LEU A 280 -3.53 18.35 -16.94
CA LEU A 280 -3.33 18.36 -18.40
C LEU A 280 -2.09 19.12 -18.88
N GLU A 281 -1.53 20.02 -18.07
CA GLU A 281 -0.33 20.74 -18.48
C GLU A 281 0.90 19.81 -18.59
N LYS A 282 1.96 20.34 -19.18
CA LYS A 282 3.27 19.69 -19.19
C LYS A 282 3.73 19.52 -17.74
N ASN A 283 4.20 18.32 -17.40
CA ASN A 283 4.46 17.90 -16.01
C ASN A 283 3.22 17.87 -15.09
N GLY A 284 2.00 17.96 -15.64
CA GLY A 284 0.78 17.63 -14.93
C GLY A 284 0.65 16.11 -14.70
N LEU A 285 -0.32 15.71 -13.88
CA LEU A 285 -0.52 14.33 -13.43
C LEU A 285 -0.49 13.31 -14.58
N PHE A 286 -1.10 13.61 -15.73
CA PHE A 286 -1.11 12.68 -16.87
C PHE A 286 0.26 12.49 -17.53
N ASP A 287 1.03 13.57 -17.66
CA ASP A 287 2.38 13.52 -18.23
C ASP A 287 3.33 12.80 -17.26
N VAL A 288 3.22 13.11 -15.97
CA VAL A 288 4.01 12.46 -14.91
C VAL A 288 3.73 10.96 -14.84
N HIS A 289 2.46 10.56 -14.85
CA HIS A 289 2.05 9.16 -14.84
C HIS A 289 2.50 8.42 -16.11
N ARG A 290 2.41 9.05 -17.28
CA ARG A 290 2.93 8.49 -18.53
C ARG A 290 4.43 8.23 -18.45
N GLN A 291 5.21 9.22 -18.02
CA GLN A 291 6.65 9.10 -17.86
C GLN A 291 7.02 7.99 -16.85
N TYR A 292 6.21 7.78 -15.81
CA TYR A 292 6.37 6.68 -14.86
C TYR A 292 6.22 5.31 -15.55
N LEU A 293 5.18 5.15 -16.38
CA LEU A 293 4.97 3.93 -17.16
C LEU A 293 6.07 3.70 -18.21
N GLU A 294 6.57 4.76 -18.86
CA GLU A 294 7.72 4.69 -19.79
C GLU A 294 8.99 4.21 -19.08
N ALA A 295 9.22 4.69 -17.84
CA ALA A 295 10.32 4.23 -17.00
C ALA A 295 10.18 2.74 -16.64
N ILE A 296 8.99 2.29 -16.24
CA ILE A 296 8.72 0.87 -15.97
C ILE A 296 8.99 -0.01 -17.20
N GLN A 297 8.49 0.37 -18.38
CA GLN A 297 8.74 -0.39 -19.61
C GLN A 297 10.22 -0.44 -19.98
N THR A 298 10.95 0.66 -19.78
CA THR A 298 12.40 0.72 -20.00
C THR A 298 13.13 -0.25 -19.09
N ILE A 299 12.74 -0.31 -17.81
CA ILE A 299 13.32 -1.26 -16.84
C ILE A 299 12.99 -2.71 -17.17
N ARG A 300 11.77 -3.02 -17.61
CA ARG A 300 11.44 -4.38 -18.09
C ARG A 300 12.34 -4.80 -19.25
N ARG A 301 12.55 -3.93 -20.25
CA ARG A 301 13.44 -4.20 -21.39
C ARG A 301 14.90 -4.39 -20.96
N LEU A 302 15.38 -3.55 -20.04
CA LEU A 302 16.73 -3.65 -19.50
C LEU A 302 16.94 -4.93 -18.67
N LYS A 303 15.94 -5.37 -17.90
CA LYS A 303 15.99 -6.63 -17.14
C LYS A 303 16.14 -7.85 -18.06
N VAL A 304 15.40 -7.89 -19.17
CA VAL A 304 15.56 -8.94 -20.20
C VAL A 304 16.96 -8.91 -20.82
N SER A 305 17.45 -7.72 -21.16
CA SER A 305 18.81 -7.55 -21.73
C SER A 305 19.91 -7.95 -20.74
N LEU A 306 19.70 -7.70 -19.44
CA LEU A 306 20.63 -8.04 -18.37
C LEU A 306 20.75 -9.55 -18.15
N ASN A 307 19.61 -10.27 -18.19
CA ASN A 307 19.60 -11.73 -18.13
C ASN A 307 20.35 -12.32 -19.33
N LYS A 308 20.08 -11.82 -20.54
CA LYS A 308 20.80 -12.26 -21.75
C LYS A 308 22.32 -12.00 -21.65
N ALA A 309 22.73 -10.84 -21.15
CA ALA A 309 24.16 -10.54 -20.93
C ALA A 309 24.80 -11.44 -19.87
N THR A 310 24.02 -11.93 -18.89
CA THR A 310 24.48 -12.92 -17.91
C THR A 310 24.74 -14.28 -18.56
N ASP A 311 23.83 -14.71 -19.44
CA ASP A 311 24.00 -15.95 -20.22
C ASP A 311 25.20 -15.87 -21.17
N ASP A 312 25.43 -14.71 -21.81
CA ASP A 312 26.57 -14.49 -22.70
C ASP A 312 27.92 -14.65 -21.96
N VAL A 313 28.03 -14.15 -20.72
CA VAL A 313 29.24 -14.34 -19.89
C VAL A 313 29.42 -15.81 -19.49
N ASN A 314 28.35 -16.48 -19.07
CA ASN A 314 28.40 -17.89 -18.67
C ASN A 314 28.74 -18.80 -19.86
N ASN A 315 28.19 -18.54 -21.04
CA ASN A 315 28.51 -19.26 -22.28
C ASN A 315 29.97 -19.06 -22.69
N ALA A 316 30.51 -17.85 -22.57
CA ALA A 316 31.92 -17.57 -22.85
C ALA A 316 32.84 -18.32 -21.87
N LEU A 317 32.49 -18.40 -20.58
CA LEU A 317 33.21 -19.18 -19.57
C LEU A 317 33.10 -20.70 -19.79
N GLY A 318 31.95 -21.20 -20.25
CA GLY A 318 31.75 -22.63 -20.56
C GLY A 318 32.65 -23.16 -21.69
N ILE A 319 33.06 -22.29 -22.63
CA ILE A 319 34.04 -22.63 -23.67
C ILE A 319 35.45 -22.79 -23.08
N VAL A 320 35.79 -22.04 -22.02
CA VAL A 320 37.05 -22.19 -21.27
C VAL A 320 37.10 -23.54 -20.56
N ALA A 321 36.03 -23.92 -19.89
CA ALA A 321 35.92 -25.20 -19.17
C ALA A 321 36.01 -26.42 -20.12
N LYS A 322 35.30 -26.41 -21.25
CA LYS A 322 35.31 -27.51 -22.25
C LYS A 322 36.67 -27.75 -22.92
N ASN A 323 37.52 -26.72 -23.01
CA ASN A 323 38.88 -26.87 -23.57
C ASN A 323 39.87 -27.44 -22.54
N SER A 324 39.58 -27.37 -21.24
CA SER A 324 40.40 -27.98 -20.18
C SER A 324 40.35 -29.51 -20.21
N GLU A 325 39.19 -30.11 -20.48
CA GLU A 325 39.03 -31.58 -20.55
C GLU A 325 39.79 -32.23 -21.72
N LYS A 326 40.01 -31.51 -22.83
CA LYS A 326 40.80 -32.03 -23.97
C LYS A 326 42.29 -32.20 -23.65
N ILE A 327 42.81 -31.41 -22.70
CA ILE A 327 44.23 -31.42 -22.29
C ILE A 327 44.54 -32.67 -21.46
N ASN A 328 43.59 -33.14 -20.66
CA ASN A 328 43.78 -34.30 -19.78
C ASN A 328 43.84 -35.66 -20.54
N ARG A 329 43.24 -35.73 -21.74
CA ARG A 329 43.24 -36.96 -22.58
C ARG A 329 44.54 -37.16 -23.37
N ILE A 330 45.37 -36.13 -23.55
CA ILE A 330 46.62 -36.20 -24.33
C ILE A 330 47.78 -36.74 -23.48
N VAL A 331 47.77 -36.51 -22.15
CA VAL A 331 48.88 -36.82 -21.24
C VAL A 331 48.99 -38.32 -20.89
N GLN A 332 47.91 -39.09 -20.92
CA GLN A 332 47.93 -40.51 -20.54
C GLN A 332 48.44 -41.48 -21.62
N LYS A 333 48.65 -41.03 -22.86
CA LYS A 333 48.97 -41.91 -24.00
C LYS A 333 50.46 -42.12 -24.24
N GLU A 334 51.34 -41.27 -23.69
CA GLU A 334 52.80 -41.33 -23.90
C GLU A 334 53.59 -42.07 -22.81
N THR A 335 53.04 -42.27 -21.61
CA THR A 335 53.79 -42.79 -20.45
C THR A 335 54.05 -44.30 -20.45
N LYS A 336 53.46 -45.08 -21.38
CA LYS A 336 53.61 -46.55 -21.41
C LYS A 336 54.76 -47.10 -22.28
N LYS A 337 55.53 -46.28 -23.00
CA LYS A 337 56.59 -46.77 -23.92
C LYS A 337 58.05 -46.66 -23.41
N GLY A 338 58.31 -45.95 -22.32
CA GLY A 338 59.68 -45.66 -21.85
C GLY A 338 60.28 -46.61 -20.80
N VAL A 339 59.48 -47.51 -20.22
CA VAL A 339 59.90 -48.34 -19.06
C VAL A 339 60.60 -49.64 -19.48
N VAL A 340 60.33 -50.16 -20.69
CA VAL A 340 60.79 -51.50 -21.11
C VAL A 340 62.20 -51.50 -21.71
N SER A 341 62.73 -50.34 -22.14
CA SER A 341 64.06 -50.23 -22.77
C SER A 341 65.22 -49.96 -21.78
N ALA A 342 64.93 -49.64 -20.51
CA ALA A 342 65.95 -49.31 -19.50
C ALA A 342 66.53 -50.54 -18.76
N GLN A 343 65.87 -51.69 -18.83
CA GLN A 343 66.26 -52.89 -18.08
C GLN A 343 67.46 -53.65 -18.67
N TRP A 344 67.79 -53.44 -19.95
CA TRP A 344 68.87 -54.17 -20.63
C TRP A 344 70.27 -53.54 -20.50
N TYR A 345 70.38 -52.24 -20.18
CA TYR A 345 71.68 -51.55 -20.10
C TYR A 345 72.31 -51.53 -18.69
N ILE A 346 71.51 -51.71 -17.63
CA ILE A 346 71.99 -51.74 -16.24
C ILE A 346 72.73 -53.06 -15.93
N GLY A 347 72.33 -54.17 -16.58
CA GLY A 347 72.91 -55.49 -16.36
C GLY A 347 74.38 -55.65 -16.75
N LEU A 348 74.87 -54.85 -17.72
CA LEU A 348 76.23 -55.00 -18.25
C LEU A 348 77.28 -54.17 -17.48
N ILE A 349 76.87 -53.08 -16.81
CA ILE A 349 77.77 -52.15 -16.09
C ILE A 349 78.06 -52.63 -14.66
N VAL A 350 77.10 -53.34 -14.04
CA VAL A 350 77.21 -53.88 -12.68
C VAL A 350 78.28 -54.99 -12.58
N PHE A 351 78.47 -55.77 -13.64
CA PHE A 351 79.36 -56.94 -13.64
C PHE A 351 80.86 -56.58 -13.55
N THR A 352 81.27 -55.48 -14.19
CA THR A 352 82.67 -55.02 -14.21
C THR A 352 83.06 -54.15 -13.01
N GLY A 353 82.11 -53.44 -12.38
CA GLY A 353 82.33 -52.72 -11.13
C GLY A 353 82.42 -53.64 -9.90
N PHE A 354 81.81 -54.83 -9.98
CA PHE A 354 81.77 -55.82 -8.91
C PHE A 354 83.16 -56.33 -8.53
N VAL A 355 84.04 -56.57 -9.51
CA VAL A 355 85.37 -57.17 -9.27
C VAL A 355 86.37 -56.18 -8.65
N ILE A 356 86.27 -54.89 -8.98
CA ILE A 356 87.16 -53.84 -8.46
C ILE A 356 86.62 -53.27 -7.14
N GLY A 357 85.30 -53.24 -6.97
CA GLY A 357 84.63 -52.85 -5.73
C GLY A 357 84.90 -53.80 -4.57
N LEU A 358 85.06 -55.11 -4.78
CA LEU A 358 85.31 -56.08 -3.70
C LEU A 358 86.56 -55.78 -2.87
N ILE A 359 87.57 -55.13 -3.46
CA ILE A 359 88.85 -54.83 -2.80
C ILE A 359 88.79 -53.49 -2.03
N ALA A 360 88.06 -52.49 -2.54
CA ALA A 360 87.84 -51.21 -1.84
C ALA A 360 86.72 -51.29 -0.78
N ALA A 361 85.73 -52.16 -1.02
CA ALA A 361 84.58 -52.39 -0.15
C ALA A 361 85.01 -52.93 1.22
N PHE A 362 86.02 -53.80 1.29
CA PHE A 362 86.50 -54.33 2.57
C PHE A 362 86.93 -53.23 3.57
N PHE A 363 87.53 -52.14 3.09
CA PHE A 363 88.01 -51.04 3.93
C PHE A 363 86.93 -50.00 4.29
N ILE A 364 86.01 -49.67 3.37
CA ILE A 364 84.96 -48.66 3.61
C ILE A 364 83.74 -49.27 4.34
N ILE A 365 83.43 -50.56 4.11
CA ILE A 365 82.29 -51.27 4.73
C ILE A 365 82.37 -51.28 6.25
N ASN A 366 83.55 -51.47 6.83
CA ASN A 366 83.66 -51.63 8.29
C ASN A 366 83.76 -50.31 9.07
N SER A 367 84.19 -49.21 8.42
CA SER A 367 84.50 -47.97 9.14
C SER A 367 83.47 -46.84 8.98
N ILE A 368 82.72 -46.77 7.86
CA ILE A 368 81.78 -45.66 7.58
C ILE A 368 80.42 -46.17 7.07
N THR A 369 80.39 -47.14 6.14
CA THR A 369 79.15 -47.56 5.48
C THR A 369 78.18 -48.27 6.42
N LYS A 370 78.66 -49.16 7.32
CA LYS A 370 77.76 -49.89 8.23
C LYS A 370 76.95 -48.96 9.16
N PRO A 371 77.55 -47.98 9.86
CA PRO A 371 76.80 -47.02 10.69
C PRO A 371 75.85 -46.12 9.89
N LEU A 372 76.29 -45.55 8.76
CA LEU A 372 75.46 -44.68 7.92
C LEU A 372 74.29 -45.42 7.26
N THR A 373 74.48 -46.67 6.83
CA THR A 373 73.41 -47.49 6.26
C THR A 373 72.36 -47.85 7.32
N ARG A 374 72.76 -47.98 8.59
CA ARG A 374 71.81 -48.16 9.70
C ARG A 374 70.98 -46.92 9.93
N LEU A 375 71.62 -45.75 10.04
CA LEU A 375 70.91 -44.47 10.21
C LEU A 375 69.99 -44.18 9.00
N GLN A 376 70.45 -44.42 7.78
CA GLN A 376 69.64 -44.30 6.56
C GLN A 376 68.42 -45.23 6.60
N LYS A 377 68.59 -46.51 6.99
CA LYS A 377 67.45 -47.44 7.12
C LYS A 377 66.46 -46.98 8.18
N ILE A 378 66.93 -46.39 9.27
CA ILE A 378 66.08 -45.83 10.33
C ILE A 378 65.30 -44.62 9.81
N VAL A 379 65.96 -43.69 9.12
CA VAL A 379 65.31 -42.53 8.48
C VAL A 379 64.29 -42.96 7.42
N LEU A 380 64.65 -43.90 6.53
CA LEU A 380 63.72 -44.45 5.53
C LEU A 380 62.52 -45.14 6.18
N LYS A 381 62.71 -45.77 7.34
CA LYS A 381 61.61 -46.40 8.09
C LYS A 381 60.67 -45.34 8.70
N VAL A 382 61.22 -44.24 9.22
CA VAL A 382 60.42 -43.08 9.66
C VAL A 382 59.71 -42.42 8.48
N GLU A 383 60.37 -42.25 7.33
CA GLU A 383 59.77 -41.68 6.12
C GLU A 383 58.59 -42.54 5.62
N GLN A 384 58.76 -43.86 5.56
CA GLN A 384 57.73 -44.78 5.05
C GLN A 384 56.53 -44.90 5.99
N ASN A 385 56.76 -44.92 7.30
CA ASN A 385 55.73 -45.27 8.28
C ASN A 385 55.25 -44.08 9.13
N SER A 386 55.93 -42.92 9.04
CA SER A 386 55.71 -41.76 9.92
C SER A 386 55.75 -42.10 11.43
N ASP A 387 56.49 -43.15 11.79
CA ASP A 387 56.61 -43.62 13.17
C ASP A 387 57.76 -42.89 13.87
N TYR A 388 57.41 -41.82 14.59
CA TYR A 388 58.36 -40.98 15.32
C TYR A 388 58.89 -41.63 16.61
N SER A 389 58.44 -42.83 16.99
CA SER A 389 58.98 -43.55 18.17
C SER A 389 60.34 -44.23 17.91
N ILE A 390 60.78 -44.27 16.65
CA ILE A 390 62.03 -44.91 16.24
C ILE A 390 63.23 -44.07 16.68
N ARG A 391 64.28 -44.74 17.18
CA ARG A 391 65.54 -44.12 17.61
C ARG A 391 66.75 -44.74 16.92
N ALA A 392 67.75 -43.91 16.64
CA ALA A 392 69.02 -44.26 16.00
C ALA A 392 69.99 -44.96 16.95
N ASN A 393 70.04 -44.54 18.23
CA ASN A 393 70.69 -45.26 19.34
C ASN A 393 72.15 -45.73 19.06
N GLU A 394 72.98 -44.88 18.47
CA GLU A 394 74.40 -45.16 18.17
C GLU A 394 75.32 -44.24 19.00
N SER A 395 76.13 -44.83 19.88
CA SER A 395 76.97 -44.12 20.88
C SER A 395 78.45 -44.00 20.49
N LYS A 396 78.75 -43.71 19.22
CA LYS A 396 80.13 -43.43 18.77
C LYS A 396 80.45 -41.94 18.89
N ASN A 397 81.66 -41.59 19.33
CA ASN A 397 82.16 -40.21 19.38
C ASN A 397 82.62 -39.70 18.00
N ASP A 398 81.91 -40.07 16.94
CA ASP A 398 82.15 -39.63 15.56
C ASP A 398 80.96 -38.80 15.03
N GLU A 399 81.06 -38.32 13.81
CA GLU A 399 80.02 -37.52 13.15
C GLU A 399 78.69 -38.29 13.00
N VAL A 400 78.73 -39.62 12.94
CA VAL A 400 77.52 -40.46 12.84
C VAL A 400 76.79 -40.49 14.19
N GLY A 401 77.51 -40.66 15.31
CA GLY A 401 76.89 -40.64 16.64
C GLY A 401 76.28 -39.30 17.03
N ARG A 402 76.94 -38.16 16.71
CA ARG A 402 76.34 -36.82 16.94
C ARG A 402 75.05 -36.61 16.13
N THR A 403 75.02 -37.15 14.91
CA THR A 403 73.83 -37.09 14.04
C THR A 403 72.70 -37.97 14.57
N SER A 404 73.01 -39.17 15.08
CA SER A 404 72.04 -40.05 15.75
C SER A 404 71.37 -39.38 16.95
N VAL A 405 72.15 -38.71 17.81
CA VAL A 405 71.60 -38.01 18.99
C VAL A 405 70.69 -36.83 18.58
N ALA A 406 71.10 -36.03 17.60
CA ALA A 406 70.28 -34.93 17.11
C ALA A 406 68.98 -35.42 16.43
N PHE A 407 69.06 -36.54 15.69
CA PHE A 407 67.89 -37.20 15.12
C PHE A 407 66.94 -37.71 16.21
N ASP A 408 67.48 -38.33 17.26
CA ASP A 408 66.68 -38.85 18.38
C ASP A 408 65.98 -37.74 19.18
N SER A 409 66.62 -36.60 19.39
CA SER A 409 65.98 -35.43 20.01
C SER A 409 64.87 -34.83 19.14
N LEU A 410 65.06 -34.76 17.81
CA LEU A 410 64.03 -34.30 16.88
C LEU A 410 62.83 -35.26 16.85
N MET A 411 63.08 -36.57 16.80
CA MET A 411 62.03 -37.59 16.84
C MET A 411 61.28 -37.58 18.17
N ALA A 412 61.95 -37.36 19.30
CA ALA A 412 61.30 -37.23 20.60
C ALA A 412 60.37 -36.00 20.69
N ALA A 413 60.79 -34.85 20.15
CA ALA A 413 59.94 -33.67 20.07
C ALA A 413 58.72 -33.91 19.17
N MET A 414 58.91 -34.52 18.00
CA MET A 414 57.82 -34.87 17.08
C MET A 414 56.85 -35.90 17.68
N GLU A 415 57.37 -36.95 18.33
CA GLU A 415 56.55 -37.98 18.97
C GLU A 415 55.69 -37.39 20.10
N SER A 416 56.27 -36.55 20.96
CA SER A 416 55.54 -35.94 22.08
C SER A 416 54.37 -35.08 21.59
N VAL A 417 54.61 -34.22 20.60
CA VAL A 417 53.59 -33.29 20.09
C VAL A 417 52.51 -34.03 19.31
N ILE A 418 52.89 -34.96 18.43
CA ILE A 418 51.91 -35.72 17.63
C ILE A 418 51.06 -36.63 18.52
N LYS A 419 51.64 -37.24 19.56
CA LYS A 419 50.88 -38.08 20.49
C LYS A 419 49.85 -37.27 21.29
N GLU A 420 50.25 -36.09 21.76
CA GLU A 420 49.35 -35.21 22.50
C GLU A 420 48.25 -34.62 21.60
N ILE A 421 48.61 -34.16 20.39
CA ILE A 421 47.64 -33.70 19.38
C ILE A 421 46.65 -34.80 19.03
N ASN A 422 47.11 -36.03 18.81
CA ASN A 422 46.21 -37.16 18.52
C ASN A 422 45.22 -37.40 19.67
N GLY A 423 45.68 -37.36 20.92
CA GLY A 423 44.80 -37.53 22.09
C GLY A 423 43.76 -36.43 22.22
N ILE A 424 44.14 -35.17 21.98
CA ILE A 424 43.21 -34.04 22.03
C ILE A 424 42.25 -34.05 20.84
N MET A 425 42.72 -34.35 19.63
CA MET A 425 41.87 -34.48 18.46
C MET A 425 40.90 -35.65 18.57
N GLU A 426 41.27 -36.73 19.27
CA GLU A 426 40.37 -37.81 19.65
C GLU A 426 39.28 -37.31 20.61
N ALA A 427 39.65 -36.54 21.65
CA ALA A 427 38.68 -35.92 22.56
C ALA A 427 37.72 -34.95 21.83
N VAL A 428 38.25 -34.10 20.95
CA VAL A 428 37.48 -33.19 20.09
C VAL A 428 36.53 -33.96 19.16
N SER A 429 36.96 -35.11 18.61
CA SER A 429 36.10 -35.95 17.77
C SER A 429 34.91 -36.57 18.53
N GLN A 430 35.05 -36.70 19.86
CA GLN A 430 34.00 -37.14 20.76
C GLN A 430 33.15 -35.98 21.29
N GLY A 431 33.44 -34.74 20.86
CA GLY A 431 32.74 -33.54 21.28
C GLY A 431 33.23 -32.93 22.59
N ASP A 432 34.43 -33.29 23.04
CA ASP A 432 35.07 -32.69 24.21
C ASP A 432 35.98 -31.53 23.80
N PHE A 433 35.51 -30.30 24.03
CA PHE A 433 36.24 -29.07 23.74
C PHE A 433 36.91 -28.48 25.00
N SER A 434 37.02 -29.24 26.09
CA SER A 434 37.65 -28.79 27.34
C SER A 434 39.15 -29.09 27.44
N CYS A 435 39.72 -29.72 26.41
CA CYS A 435 41.11 -30.20 26.40
C CYS A 435 42.01 -29.35 25.48
N HIS A 436 43.26 -29.09 25.90
CA HIS A 436 44.24 -28.29 25.16
C HIS A 436 45.61 -28.97 25.13
N VAL A 437 46.42 -28.64 24.12
CA VAL A 437 47.82 -29.10 24.01
C VAL A 437 48.65 -28.33 25.03
N ILE A 438 49.30 -29.03 25.96
CA ILE A 438 50.04 -28.43 27.09
C ILE A 438 51.56 -28.45 26.83
N SER A 439 52.08 -29.37 26.00
CA SER A 439 53.53 -29.52 25.77
C SER A 439 54.25 -28.21 25.41
N ASP A 440 55.46 -28.05 25.94
CA ASP A 440 56.34 -26.89 25.74
C ASP A 440 57.15 -27.06 24.45
N GLN A 441 56.85 -26.24 23.45
CA GLN A 441 57.37 -26.37 22.09
C GLN A 441 57.89 -25.03 21.57
N GLN A 442 58.79 -25.10 20.58
CA GLN A 442 59.40 -23.92 19.96
C GLN A 442 59.25 -23.94 18.44
N GLY A 443 59.37 -22.77 17.81
CA GLY A 443 59.30 -22.64 16.35
C GLY A 443 57.93 -23.01 15.78
N ASP A 444 57.92 -23.83 14.73
CA ASP A 444 56.67 -24.18 14.04
C ASP A 444 55.76 -25.15 14.83
N LEU A 445 56.32 -25.93 15.77
CA LEU A 445 55.53 -26.79 16.66
C LEU A 445 54.70 -25.98 17.68
N LEU A 446 55.21 -24.84 18.13
CA LEU A 446 54.45 -23.91 18.98
C LEU A 446 53.25 -23.32 18.22
N LYS A 447 53.46 -22.87 16.98
CA LYS A 447 52.37 -22.35 16.14
C LYS A 447 51.29 -23.39 15.89
N LEU A 448 51.68 -24.67 15.72
CA LEU A 448 50.74 -25.77 15.56
C LEU A 448 49.90 -25.98 16.82
N LYS A 449 50.53 -25.99 18.01
CA LYS A 449 49.84 -26.04 19.31
C LYS A 449 48.85 -24.88 19.45
N ASP A 450 49.29 -23.64 19.24
CA ASP A 450 48.45 -22.46 19.41
C ASP A 450 47.26 -22.49 18.44
N SER A 451 47.51 -22.84 17.17
CA SER A 451 46.44 -22.94 16.16
C SER A 451 45.40 -24.02 16.49
N ILE A 452 45.81 -25.14 17.09
CA ILE A 452 44.90 -26.20 17.53
C ILE A 452 44.09 -25.72 18.73
N ASN A 453 44.73 -25.13 19.75
CA ASN A 453 44.07 -24.62 20.93
C ASN A 453 43.06 -23.50 20.59
N ASP A 454 43.46 -22.54 19.74
CA ASP A 454 42.58 -21.46 19.25
C ASP A 454 41.37 -22.04 18.49
N SER A 455 41.57 -23.13 17.74
CA SER A 455 40.47 -23.81 17.03
C SER A 455 39.49 -24.48 17.98
N ILE A 456 39.98 -25.11 19.05
CA ILE A 456 39.15 -25.75 20.09
C ILE A 456 38.33 -24.69 20.83
N ASP A 457 38.97 -23.58 21.23
CA ASP A 457 38.30 -22.46 21.90
C ASP A 457 37.21 -21.84 21.02
N LEU A 458 37.50 -21.62 19.74
CA LEU A 458 36.53 -21.08 18.79
C LEU A 458 35.34 -22.02 18.59
N LEU A 459 35.58 -23.33 18.49
CA LEU A 459 34.52 -24.33 18.37
C LEU A 459 33.67 -24.39 19.64
N GLY A 460 34.30 -24.44 20.82
CA GLY A 460 33.61 -24.44 22.10
C GLY A 460 32.74 -23.19 22.29
N LYS A 461 33.30 -22.01 22.00
CA LYS A 461 32.54 -20.74 22.05
C LYS A 461 31.36 -20.74 21.08
N THR A 462 31.57 -21.23 19.86
CA THR A 462 30.49 -21.31 18.85
C THR A 462 29.35 -22.21 19.34
N VAL A 463 29.65 -23.37 19.93
CA VAL A 463 28.65 -24.26 20.51
C VAL A 463 27.91 -23.60 21.67
N GLN A 464 28.63 -22.90 22.56
CA GLN A 464 28.03 -22.15 23.67
C GLN A 464 27.07 -21.05 23.17
N ASP A 465 27.48 -20.28 22.17
CA ASP A 465 26.66 -19.22 21.58
C ASP A 465 25.37 -19.81 20.96
N ILE A 466 25.45 -20.98 20.32
CA ILE A 466 24.28 -21.68 19.77
C ILE A 466 23.34 -22.17 20.89
N ILE A 467 23.86 -22.68 22.01
CA ILE A 467 23.05 -23.11 23.16
C ILE A 467 22.24 -21.92 23.71
N VAL A 468 22.89 -20.79 23.95
CA VAL A 468 22.23 -19.56 24.45
C VAL A 468 21.17 -19.07 23.46
N LEU A 469 21.49 -19.07 22.16
CA LEU A 469 20.54 -18.69 21.12
C LEU A 469 19.34 -19.64 21.07
N SER A 470 19.55 -20.94 21.20
CA SER A 470 18.48 -21.95 21.24
C SER A 470 17.51 -21.70 22.40
N GLN A 471 18.04 -21.44 23.61
CA GLN A 471 17.24 -21.13 24.78
C GLN A 471 16.40 -19.87 24.57
N LYS A 472 17.00 -18.82 24.00
CA LYS A 472 16.29 -17.57 23.67
C LYS A 472 15.18 -17.80 22.64
N VAL A 473 15.46 -18.57 21.58
CA VAL A 473 14.45 -18.96 20.58
C VAL A 473 13.30 -19.72 21.25
N ASN A 474 13.58 -20.67 22.13
CA ASN A 474 12.54 -21.44 22.82
C ASN A 474 11.65 -20.56 23.71
N ALA A 475 12.25 -19.64 24.47
CA ALA A 475 11.51 -18.70 25.31
C ALA A 475 10.62 -17.78 24.47
N SER A 476 11.18 -17.13 23.44
CA SER A 476 10.41 -16.25 22.54
C SER A 476 9.29 -16.99 21.82
N THR A 477 9.51 -18.25 21.44
CA THR A 477 8.49 -19.05 20.76
C THR A 477 7.31 -19.39 21.68
N LYS A 478 7.55 -19.65 22.97
CA LYS A 478 6.47 -19.86 23.96
C LYS A 478 5.63 -18.59 24.18
N GLU A 479 6.29 -17.44 24.26
CA GLU A 479 5.61 -16.14 24.38
C GLU A 479 4.76 -15.82 23.15
N LEU A 480 5.31 -16.05 21.95
CA LEU A 480 4.61 -15.87 20.69
C LEU A 480 3.43 -16.84 20.54
N SER A 481 3.57 -18.08 21.01
CA SER A 481 2.46 -19.05 21.07
C SER A 481 1.33 -18.55 21.98
N GLY A 482 1.66 -18.01 23.16
CA GLY A 482 0.66 -17.40 24.05
C GLY A 482 -0.08 -16.24 23.38
N SER A 483 0.65 -15.39 22.67
CA SER A 483 0.08 -14.25 21.92
C SER A 483 -0.84 -14.70 20.78
N ALA A 484 -0.50 -15.79 20.08
CA ALA A 484 -1.36 -16.37 19.05
C ALA A 484 -2.67 -16.93 19.62
N THR A 485 -2.65 -17.54 20.81
CA THR A 485 -3.87 -17.94 21.52
C THR A 485 -4.72 -16.73 21.90
N THR A 486 -4.13 -15.68 22.48
CA THR A 486 -4.86 -14.44 22.81
C THR A 486 -5.48 -13.79 21.56
N LEU A 487 -4.79 -13.84 20.42
CA LEU A 487 -5.35 -13.34 19.16
C LEU A 487 -6.59 -14.13 18.72
N THR A 488 -6.61 -15.44 18.95
CA THR A 488 -7.76 -16.31 18.68
C THR A 488 -8.95 -15.94 19.59
N ASP A 489 -8.70 -15.71 20.88
CA ASP A 489 -9.74 -15.30 21.83
C ASP A 489 -10.33 -13.92 21.49
N ASN A 490 -9.46 -12.98 21.09
CA ASN A 490 -9.88 -11.66 20.62
C ASN A 490 -10.73 -11.76 19.35
N ALA A 491 -10.34 -12.62 18.40
CA ALA A 491 -11.13 -12.86 17.18
C ALA A 491 -12.52 -13.42 17.52
N ASN A 492 -12.62 -14.37 18.45
CA ASN A 492 -13.91 -14.91 18.90
C ASN A 492 -14.79 -13.83 19.56
N THR A 493 -14.18 -12.99 20.40
CA THR A 493 -14.89 -11.86 21.04
C THR A 493 -15.39 -10.86 19.99
N GLN A 494 -14.55 -10.55 19.01
CA GLN A 494 -14.90 -9.63 17.92
C GLN A 494 -16.02 -10.19 17.04
N ALA A 495 -16.03 -11.50 16.78
CA ALA A 495 -17.13 -12.16 16.06
C ALA A 495 -18.46 -11.99 16.79
N ALA A 496 -18.48 -12.20 18.11
CA ALA A 496 -19.69 -11.99 18.93
C ALA A 496 -20.18 -10.53 18.87
N SER A 497 -19.27 -9.56 18.94
CA SER A 497 -19.64 -8.13 18.80
C SER A 497 -20.19 -7.81 17.40
N ILE A 498 -19.63 -8.39 16.34
CA ILE A 498 -20.15 -8.22 14.98
C ILE A 498 -21.58 -8.77 14.86
N GLU A 499 -21.86 -9.90 15.50
CA GLU A 499 -23.19 -10.51 15.51
C GLU A 499 -24.22 -9.63 16.24
N GLU A 500 -23.89 -9.09 17.42
CA GLU A 500 -24.75 -8.12 18.13
C GLU A 500 -25.00 -6.84 17.32
N ILE A 501 -23.97 -6.32 16.64
CA ILE A 501 -24.10 -5.13 15.79
C ILE A 501 -25.02 -5.45 14.60
N SER A 502 -24.87 -6.62 13.98
CA SER A 502 -25.73 -7.04 12.86
C SER A 502 -27.20 -7.16 13.29
N GLN A 503 -27.46 -7.75 14.45
CA GLN A 503 -28.81 -7.79 15.03
C GLN A 503 -29.38 -6.39 15.27
N SER A 504 -28.57 -5.48 15.82
CA SER A 504 -28.96 -4.09 16.05
C SER A 504 -29.26 -3.36 14.74
N MET A 505 -28.46 -3.56 13.70
CA MET A 505 -28.66 -2.96 12.38
C MET A 505 -29.94 -3.47 11.71
N ASN A 506 -30.23 -4.77 11.80
CA ASN A 506 -31.51 -5.33 11.33
C ASN A 506 -32.71 -4.73 12.07
N HIS A 507 -32.61 -4.56 13.39
CA HIS A 507 -33.66 -3.91 14.17
C HIS A 507 -33.87 -2.44 13.76
N ILE A 508 -32.78 -1.68 13.53
CA ILE A 508 -32.87 -0.30 13.03
C ILE A 508 -33.49 -0.26 11.62
N GLY A 509 -33.12 -1.19 10.73
CA GLY A 509 -33.66 -1.26 9.37
C GLY A 509 -35.17 -1.53 9.37
N ASN A 510 -35.63 -2.45 10.22
CA ASN A 510 -37.06 -2.68 10.41
C ASN A 510 -37.78 -1.41 10.91
N ARG A 511 -37.19 -0.67 11.86
CA ARG A 511 -37.76 0.59 12.35
C ARG A 511 -37.80 1.68 11.28
N ALA A 512 -36.77 1.80 10.46
CA ALA A 512 -36.75 2.75 9.35
C ALA A 512 -37.86 2.42 8.34
N LYS A 513 -38.07 1.14 8.03
CA LYS A 513 -39.19 0.70 7.17
C LYS A 513 -40.57 0.98 7.77
N THR A 514 -40.73 0.79 9.08
CA THR A 514 -41.97 1.18 9.77
C THR A 514 -42.19 2.70 9.75
N ASN A 515 -41.12 3.50 9.91
CA ASN A 515 -41.22 4.96 9.81
C ASN A 515 -41.64 5.42 8.41
N GLU A 516 -41.12 4.78 7.36
CA GLU A 516 -41.53 5.03 5.97
C GLU A 516 -43.04 4.78 5.77
N GLN A 517 -43.55 3.65 6.29
CA GLN A 517 -44.98 3.33 6.23
C GLN A 517 -45.84 4.31 7.02
N ASN A 518 -45.40 4.68 8.24
CA ASN A 518 -46.08 5.66 9.07
C ASN A 518 -46.11 7.04 8.40
N ALA A 519 -45.02 7.44 7.75
CA ALA A 519 -44.97 8.70 7.01
C ALA A 519 -46.00 8.71 5.87
N PHE A 520 -46.11 7.60 5.12
CA PHE A 520 -47.13 7.47 4.08
C PHE A 520 -48.57 7.58 4.61
N GLU A 521 -48.87 6.93 5.73
CA GLU A 521 -50.17 7.04 6.42
C GLU A 521 -50.47 8.49 6.84
N VAL A 522 -49.50 9.18 7.46
CA VAL A 522 -49.66 10.59 7.89
C VAL A 522 -49.86 11.51 6.68
N GLN A 523 -49.17 11.25 5.56
CA GLN A 523 -49.34 12.03 4.32
C GLN A 523 -50.76 11.92 3.76
N LYS A 524 -51.33 10.71 3.79
CA LYS A 524 -52.73 10.48 3.41
C LYS A 524 -53.70 11.24 4.30
N ILE A 525 -53.54 11.15 5.62
CA ILE A 525 -54.40 11.85 6.60
C ILE A 525 -54.28 13.37 6.44
N SER A 526 -53.07 13.89 6.25
CA SER A 526 -52.83 15.33 6.07
C SER A 526 -53.46 15.85 4.77
N THR A 527 -53.46 15.06 3.71
CA THR A 527 -54.14 15.40 2.46
C THR A 527 -55.66 15.47 2.64
N GLN A 528 -56.25 14.54 3.39
CA GLN A 528 -57.67 14.59 3.75
C GLN A 528 -57.98 15.81 4.61
N ALA A 529 -57.12 16.16 5.59
CA ALA A 529 -57.31 17.35 6.41
C ALA A 529 -57.25 18.66 5.60
N ILE A 530 -56.38 18.73 4.58
CA ILE A 530 -56.34 19.87 3.64
C ILE A 530 -57.68 20.02 2.90
N GLU A 531 -58.25 18.91 2.43
CA GLU A 531 -59.55 18.90 1.74
C GLU A 531 -60.68 19.37 2.67
N GLU A 532 -60.76 18.85 3.89
CA GLU A 532 -61.78 19.24 4.88
C GLU A 532 -61.68 20.72 5.29
N VAL A 533 -60.46 21.23 5.47
CA VAL A 533 -60.25 22.67 5.75
C VAL A 533 -60.65 23.54 4.55
N GLY A 534 -60.36 23.09 3.33
CA GLY A 534 -60.81 23.75 2.10
C GLY A 534 -62.34 23.83 2.01
N ASN A 535 -63.02 22.73 2.31
CA ASN A 535 -64.49 22.68 2.40
C ASN A 535 -65.02 23.63 3.50
N GLY A 536 -64.39 23.65 4.67
CA GLY A 536 -64.73 24.55 5.77
C GLY A 536 -64.65 26.04 5.38
N ASN A 537 -63.60 26.44 4.66
CA ASN A 537 -63.48 27.80 4.12
C ASN A 537 -64.59 28.14 3.13
N SER A 538 -64.92 27.24 2.22
CA SER A 538 -66.02 27.45 1.27
C SER A 538 -67.37 27.63 1.99
N GLN A 539 -67.61 26.89 3.08
CA GLN A 539 -68.80 27.10 3.92
C GLN A 539 -68.80 28.45 4.65
N MET A 540 -67.63 28.96 5.07
CA MET A 540 -67.54 30.30 5.65
C MET A 540 -67.84 31.40 4.62
N GLU A 541 -67.37 31.27 3.38
CA GLU A 541 -67.75 32.22 2.31
C GLU A 541 -69.26 32.24 2.07
N LEU A 542 -69.90 31.06 2.02
CA LEU A 542 -71.36 30.96 1.90
C LEU A 542 -72.08 31.64 3.08
N MET A 543 -71.57 31.47 4.31
CA MET A 543 -72.13 32.10 5.51
C MET A 543 -71.99 33.63 5.48
N ILE A 544 -70.84 34.16 5.03
CA ILE A 544 -70.61 35.60 4.87
C ILE A 544 -71.58 36.18 3.85
N ASN A 545 -71.75 35.52 2.70
CA ASN A 545 -72.71 35.94 1.68
C ASN A 545 -74.15 35.96 2.21
N ALA A 546 -74.57 34.91 2.92
CA ALA A 546 -75.90 34.85 3.53
C ALA A 546 -76.12 35.96 4.57
N MET A 547 -75.11 36.28 5.40
CA MET A 547 -75.19 37.40 6.34
C MET A 547 -75.28 38.75 5.63
N GLN A 548 -74.58 38.92 4.50
CA GLN A 548 -74.67 40.13 3.69
C GLN A 548 -76.07 40.31 3.08
N GLU A 549 -76.69 39.22 2.62
CA GLU A 549 -78.09 39.23 2.15
C GLU A 549 -79.08 39.56 3.28
N ILE A 550 -78.89 39.00 4.48
CA ILE A 550 -79.70 39.32 5.67
C ILE A 550 -79.54 40.80 6.04
N LYS A 551 -78.34 41.35 5.92
CA LYS A 551 -78.08 42.78 6.15
C LYS A 551 -78.82 43.65 5.14
N SER A 552 -78.75 43.30 3.85
CA SER A 552 -79.43 44.02 2.78
C SER A 552 -80.95 44.02 2.98
N THR A 553 -81.55 42.84 3.20
CA THR A 553 -82.98 42.70 3.46
C THR A 553 -83.41 43.43 4.73
N SER A 554 -82.59 43.45 5.78
CA SER A 554 -82.86 44.23 6.99
C SER A 554 -82.88 45.74 6.73
N MET A 555 -82.03 46.26 5.83
CA MET A 555 -82.04 47.67 5.43
C MET A 555 -83.32 48.02 4.66
N GLU A 556 -83.76 47.16 3.74
CA GLU A 556 -85.02 47.33 3.02
C GLU A 556 -86.22 47.39 3.99
N VAL A 557 -86.25 46.51 5.01
CA VAL A 557 -87.29 46.55 6.04
C VAL A 557 -87.19 47.84 6.87
N ALA A 558 -85.98 48.32 7.20
CA ALA A 558 -85.81 49.58 7.92
C ALA A 558 -86.37 50.78 7.15
N ASP A 559 -86.19 50.79 5.83
CA ASP A 559 -86.72 51.83 4.93
C ASP A 559 -88.24 51.76 4.85
N ALA A 560 -88.82 50.57 4.73
CA ALA A 560 -90.28 50.37 4.74
C ALA A 560 -90.91 50.85 6.06
N ILE A 561 -90.28 50.55 7.21
CA ILE A 561 -90.70 51.05 8.53
C ILE A 561 -90.56 52.58 8.61
N GLY A 562 -89.55 53.16 7.97
CA GLY A 562 -89.42 54.61 7.79
C GLY A 562 -90.64 55.22 7.10
N VAL A 563 -91.08 54.63 5.98
CA VAL A 563 -92.30 55.07 5.26
C VAL A 563 -93.55 54.95 6.14
N ILE A 564 -93.69 53.87 6.92
CA ILE A 564 -94.82 53.70 7.85
C ILE A 564 -94.83 54.80 8.91
N ASN A 565 -93.67 55.15 9.46
CA ASN A 565 -93.54 56.25 10.42
C ASN A 565 -93.94 57.60 9.80
N ASP A 566 -93.56 57.84 8.55
CA ASP A 566 -93.96 59.04 7.80
C ASP A 566 -95.48 59.08 7.54
N ILE A 567 -96.09 57.94 7.20
CA ILE A 567 -97.55 57.80 7.06
C ILE A 567 -98.24 58.09 8.39
N ALA A 568 -97.74 57.56 9.50
CA ALA A 568 -98.27 57.83 10.83
C ALA A 568 -98.21 59.33 11.17
N ALA A 569 -97.08 59.99 10.88
CA ALA A 569 -96.93 61.44 11.09
C ALA A 569 -97.90 62.27 10.24
N ARG A 570 -98.08 61.92 8.95
CA ARG A 570 -99.07 62.58 8.07
C ARG A 570 -100.51 62.33 8.55
N THR A 571 -100.82 61.12 8.97
CA THR A 571 -102.14 60.75 9.51
C THR A 571 -102.45 61.53 10.79
N LYS A 572 -101.46 61.72 11.67
CA LYS A 572 -101.57 62.56 12.86
C LYS A 572 -101.90 64.01 12.52
N LEU A 573 -101.26 64.59 11.50
CA LEU A 573 -101.54 65.94 11.02
C LEU A 573 -102.92 66.07 10.37
N LEU A 574 -103.32 65.09 9.55
CA LEU A 574 -104.67 65.00 8.97
C LEU A 574 -105.75 64.92 10.06
N ALA A 575 -105.54 64.08 11.06
CA ALA A 575 -106.44 63.93 12.19
C ALA A 575 -106.52 65.21 13.05
N LEU A 576 -105.40 65.91 13.23
CA LEU A 576 -105.38 67.22 13.89
C LEU A 576 -106.19 68.26 13.12
N ASN A 577 -106.01 68.34 11.80
CA ASN A 577 -106.78 69.24 10.93
C ASN A 577 -108.28 68.91 10.99
N ALA A 578 -108.64 67.63 10.96
CA ALA A 578 -110.02 67.17 11.10
C ALA A 578 -110.61 67.49 12.49
N SER A 579 -109.84 67.35 13.58
CA SER A 579 -110.26 67.77 14.92
C SER A 579 -110.51 69.27 14.99
N ILE A 580 -109.65 70.10 14.39
CA ILE A 580 -109.81 71.57 14.35
C ILE A 580 -111.10 71.94 13.59
N GLU A 581 -111.32 71.36 12.42
CA GLU A 581 -112.51 71.66 11.61
C GLU A 581 -113.80 71.14 12.26
N SER A 582 -113.73 70.04 13.02
CA SER A 582 -114.84 69.51 13.82
C SER A 582 -115.22 70.45 14.97
N VAL A 583 -114.25 71.12 15.62
CA VAL A 583 -114.51 72.18 16.62
C VAL A 583 -115.17 73.39 15.97
N ARG A 584 -114.77 73.70 14.74
CA ARG A 584 -115.33 74.81 13.93
C ARG A 584 -116.80 74.59 13.55
N ALA A 585 -117.21 73.34 13.35
CA ALA A 585 -118.59 72.95 13.01
C ALA A 585 -119.57 72.89 14.22
N GLY A 586 -119.13 73.20 15.44
CA GLY A 586 -120.01 73.33 16.61
C GLY A 586 -120.72 72.02 17.02
N SER A 587 -122.04 72.06 17.26
CA SER A 587 -122.81 70.91 17.75
C SER A 587 -122.90 69.75 16.75
N ALA A 588 -122.85 70.03 15.44
CA ALA A 588 -122.88 69.03 14.37
C ALA A 588 -121.54 68.26 14.20
N GLY A 589 -120.43 68.83 14.67
CA GLY A 589 -119.08 68.26 14.54
C GLY A 589 -118.63 67.31 15.67
N LYS A 590 -119.44 67.15 16.74
CA LYS A 590 -119.04 66.37 17.93
C LYS A 590 -118.68 64.91 17.62
N GLY A 591 -119.42 64.25 16.73
CA GLY A 591 -119.13 62.88 16.30
C GLY A 591 -117.81 62.76 15.52
N PHE A 592 -117.57 63.70 14.60
CA PHE A 592 -116.31 63.78 13.84
C PHE A 592 -115.11 64.11 14.72
N ALA A 593 -115.28 64.95 15.76
CA ALA A 593 -114.22 65.26 16.70
C ALA A 593 -113.72 64.03 17.48
N VAL A 594 -114.63 63.12 17.86
CA VAL A 594 -114.28 61.86 18.53
C VAL A 594 -113.51 60.94 17.59
N VAL A 595 -114.00 60.76 16.35
CA VAL A 595 -113.30 59.95 15.34
C VAL A 595 -111.91 60.51 15.02
N ALA A 596 -111.78 61.83 14.87
CA ALA A 596 -110.50 62.48 14.61
C ALA A 596 -109.51 62.30 15.79
N LYS A 597 -109.98 62.35 17.04
CA LYS A 597 -109.15 62.06 18.22
C LYS A 597 -108.69 60.60 18.22
N GLU A 598 -109.56 59.66 17.87
CA GLU A 598 -109.22 58.24 17.81
C GLU A 598 -108.20 57.93 16.70
N VAL A 599 -108.39 58.51 15.50
CA VAL A 599 -107.43 58.40 14.39
C VAL A 599 -106.07 58.99 14.78
N ARG A 600 -106.06 60.12 15.51
CA ARG A 600 -104.82 60.71 16.03
C ARG A 600 -104.12 59.78 17.02
N ASN A 601 -104.85 59.20 17.97
CA ASN A 601 -104.29 58.23 18.92
C ASN A 601 -103.73 57.00 18.20
N LEU A 602 -104.44 56.47 17.20
CA LEU A 602 -103.97 55.34 16.39
C LEU A 602 -102.70 55.68 15.59
N ALA A 603 -102.61 56.91 15.07
CA ALA A 603 -101.41 57.42 14.40
C ALA A 603 -100.23 57.55 15.38
N ASP A 604 -100.45 58.04 16.60
CA ASP A 604 -99.43 58.09 17.65
C ASP A 604 -98.95 56.69 18.05
N SER A 605 -99.87 55.73 18.24
CA SER A 605 -99.52 54.33 18.49
C SER A 605 -98.74 53.70 17.34
N SER A 606 -99.11 54.01 16.09
CA SER A 606 -98.40 53.51 14.90
C SER A 606 -96.99 54.06 14.80
N ALA A 607 -96.78 55.34 15.12
CA ALA A 607 -95.45 55.95 15.15
C ALA A 607 -94.56 55.32 16.24
N VAL A 608 -95.10 55.08 17.44
CA VAL A 608 -94.37 54.38 18.52
C VAL A 608 -94.01 52.96 18.10
N ALA A 609 -94.95 52.21 17.52
CA ALA A 609 -94.70 50.86 17.03
C ALA A 609 -93.61 50.84 15.94
N ALA A 610 -93.71 51.73 14.95
CA ALA A 610 -92.71 51.86 13.89
C ALA A 610 -91.32 52.22 14.45
N SER A 611 -91.25 53.14 15.42
CA SER A 611 -89.98 53.48 16.10
C SER A 611 -89.36 52.28 16.82
N ASN A 612 -90.16 51.52 17.58
CA ASN A 612 -89.70 50.32 18.27
C ASN A 612 -89.21 49.24 17.29
N THR A 613 -89.93 49.01 16.18
CA THR A 613 -89.50 48.08 15.13
C THR A 613 -88.20 48.52 14.49
N ARG A 614 -88.03 49.83 14.23
CA ARG A 614 -86.79 50.39 13.69
C ARG A 614 -85.60 50.14 14.61
N GLU A 615 -85.79 50.27 15.93
CA GLU A 615 -84.75 49.98 16.92
C GLU A 615 -84.37 48.49 16.94
N LEU A 616 -85.36 47.58 16.85
CA LEU A 616 -85.13 46.14 16.73
C LEU A 616 -84.36 45.77 15.45
N ILE A 617 -84.68 46.40 14.32
CA ILE A 617 -83.95 46.19 13.06
C ILE A 617 -82.50 46.68 13.19
N LYS A 618 -82.29 47.87 13.77
CA LYS A 618 -80.94 48.40 14.03
C LYS A 618 -80.12 47.46 14.91
N LYS A 619 -80.74 46.88 15.95
CA LYS A 619 -80.11 45.87 16.80
C LYS A 619 -79.78 44.59 16.02
N SER A 620 -80.68 44.14 15.15
CA SER A 620 -80.48 42.95 14.30
C SER A 620 -79.33 43.16 13.31
N MET A 621 -79.27 44.32 12.65
CA MET A 621 -78.15 44.69 11.78
C MET A 621 -76.81 44.64 12.52
N LYS A 622 -76.74 45.16 13.74
CA LYS A 622 -75.53 45.09 14.58
C LYS A 622 -75.14 43.63 14.90
N GLN A 623 -76.12 42.75 15.14
CA GLN A 623 -75.84 41.32 15.36
C GLN A 623 -75.35 40.62 14.09
N VAL A 624 -75.88 41.00 12.92
CA VAL A 624 -75.40 40.50 11.62
C VAL A 624 -73.97 40.95 11.35
N ASP A 625 -73.63 42.22 11.60
CA ASP A 625 -72.25 42.73 11.48
C ASP A 625 -71.29 41.95 12.37
N GLN A 626 -71.68 41.66 13.62
CA GLN A 626 -70.90 40.82 14.53
C GLN A 626 -70.77 39.38 14.01
N GLY A 627 -71.80 38.85 13.35
CA GLY A 627 -71.81 37.53 12.71
C GLY A 627 -70.83 37.45 11.55
N VAL A 628 -70.80 38.46 10.68
CA VAL A 628 -69.82 38.57 9.59
C VAL A 628 -68.40 38.64 10.15
N GLU A 629 -68.15 39.48 11.16
CA GLU A 629 -66.84 39.60 11.79
C GLU A 629 -66.35 38.26 12.38
N ASN A 630 -67.24 37.51 13.03
CA ASN A 630 -66.91 36.19 13.57
C ASN A 630 -66.66 35.15 12.46
N ALA A 631 -67.40 35.20 11.37
CA ALA A 631 -67.22 34.35 10.20
C ALA A 631 -65.84 34.59 9.55
N ASP A 632 -65.48 35.86 9.32
CA ASP A 632 -64.17 36.26 8.79
C ASP A 632 -63.03 35.78 9.69
N LYS A 633 -63.14 35.99 11.01
CA LYS A 633 -62.15 35.50 11.97
C LYS A 633 -62.00 33.98 11.91
N THR A 634 -63.11 33.25 11.74
CA THR A 634 -63.10 31.79 11.62
C THR A 634 -62.43 31.34 10.32
N ALA A 635 -62.72 32.01 9.20
CA ALA A 635 -62.06 31.76 7.91
C ALA A 635 -60.55 32.01 7.96
N LEU A 636 -60.10 33.04 8.68
CA LEU A 636 -58.67 33.29 8.90
C LEU A 636 -57.99 32.15 9.68
N VAL A 637 -58.63 31.65 10.74
CA VAL A 637 -58.11 30.50 11.52
C VAL A 637 -58.05 29.23 10.67
N LEU A 638 -59.06 28.97 9.84
CA LEU A 638 -59.04 27.84 8.91
C LEU A 638 -57.90 27.94 7.88
N ASN A 639 -57.64 29.14 7.35
CA ASN A 639 -56.48 29.38 6.48
C ASN A 639 -55.14 29.13 7.18
N GLU A 640 -55.02 29.49 8.45
CA GLU A 640 -53.82 29.20 9.25
C GLU A 640 -53.66 27.68 9.46
N ILE A 641 -54.73 26.97 9.81
CA ILE A 641 -54.72 25.50 9.92
C ILE A 641 -54.31 24.86 8.59
N HIS A 642 -54.83 25.33 7.45
CA HIS A 642 -54.45 24.84 6.13
C HIS A 642 -52.94 24.96 5.89
N SER A 643 -52.34 26.11 6.25
CA SER A 643 -50.89 26.34 6.16
C SER A 643 -50.09 25.39 7.06
N ILE A 644 -50.56 25.17 8.30
CA ILE A 644 -49.93 24.25 9.26
C ILE A 644 -49.96 22.81 8.75
N VAL A 645 -51.11 22.32 8.28
CA VAL A 645 -51.25 20.96 7.75
C VAL A 645 -50.38 20.75 6.51
N LYS A 646 -50.29 21.76 5.64
CA LYS A 646 -49.36 21.72 4.50
C LYS A 646 -47.90 21.57 4.94
N LYS A 647 -47.51 22.27 6.01
CA LYS A 647 -46.16 22.15 6.59
C LYS A 647 -45.91 20.78 7.23
N VAL A 648 -46.92 20.20 7.90
CA VAL A 648 -46.85 18.81 8.40
C VAL A 648 -46.59 17.84 7.26
N ASN A 649 -47.29 18.00 6.14
CA ASN A 649 -47.08 17.17 4.94
C ASN A 649 -45.63 17.23 4.41
N GLN A 650 -45.03 18.42 4.38
CA GLN A 650 -43.62 18.58 3.96
C GLN A 650 -42.65 17.89 4.92
N LEU A 651 -42.82 18.04 6.23
CA LEU A 651 -41.96 17.39 7.23
C LEU A 651 -42.05 15.86 7.16
N VAL A 652 -43.24 15.34 6.85
CA VAL A 652 -43.47 13.90 6.71
C VAL A 652 -42.79 13.33 5.45
N GLU A 653 -42.75 14.11 4.37
CA GLU A 653 -42.00 13.77 3.15
C GLU A 653 -40.49 13.71 3.43
N GLU A 654 -39.95 14.65 4.22
CA GLU A 654 -38.56 14.60 4.71
C GLU A 654 -38.29 13.35 5.57
N VAL A 655 -39.19 12.99 6.48
CA VAL A 655 -39.08 11.77 7.31
C VAL A 655 -39.07 10.51 6.44
N SER A 656 -39.93 10.44 5.42
CA SER A 656 -39.96 9.32 4.48
C SER A 656 -38.64 9.20 3.72
N SER A 657 -38.15 10.31 3.13
CA SER A 657 -36.87 10.34 2.42
C SER A 657 -35.70 9.95 3.32
N SER A 658 -35.66 10.47 4.55
CA SER A 658 -34.61 10.14 5.53
C SER A 658 -34.65 8.65 5.92
N SER A 659 -35.84 8.06 6.02
CA SER A 659 -36.01 6.64 6.35
C SER A 659 -35.53 5.72 5.20
N ILE A 660 -35.76 6.11 3.95
CA ILE A 660 -35.25 5.40 2.77
C ILE A 660 -33.71 5.44 2.75
N GLU A 661 -33.13 6.61 3.01
CA GLU A 661 -31.67 6.77 3.08
C GLU A 661 -31.06 5.94 4.23
N GLN A 662 -31.70 5.93 5.41
CA GLN A 662 -31.30 5.07 6.53
C GLN A 662 -31.27 3.60 6.13
N ASN A 663 -32.29 3.09 5.44
CA ASN A 663 -32.30 1.71 4.96
C ASN A 663 -31.14 1.41 4.01
N SER A 664 -30.84 2.30 3.06
CA SER A 664 -29.69 2.15 2.17
C SER A 664 -28.36 2.13 2.92
N ASN A 665 -28.21 2.98 3.94
CA ASN A 665 -27.00 3.03 4.77
C ASN A 665 -26.84 1.76 5.62
N ILE A 666 -27.94 1.21 6.12
CA ILE A 666 -27.95 -0.04 6.90
C ILE A 666 -27.55 -1.24 6.02
N GLU A 667 -27.98 -1.27 4.76
CA GLU A 667 -27.57 -2.30 3.80
C GLU A 667 -26.05 -2.24 3.54
N ALA A 668 -25.50 -1.03 3.36
CA ALA A 668 -24.06 -0.83 3.22
C ALA A 668 -23.28 -1.25 4.49
N ILE A 669 -23.79 -0.94 5.68
CA ILE A 669 -23.19 -1.38 6.95
C ILE A 669 -23.20 -2.90 7.06
N ASN A 670 -24.30 -3.56 6.68
CA ASN A 670 -24.40 -5.02 6.70
C ASN A 670 -23.37 -5.70 5.78
N ILE A 671 -23.11 -5.13 4.60
CA ILE A 671 -22.03 -5.60 3.72
C ILE A 671 -20.67 -5.47 4.43
N GLY A 672 -20.39 -4.32 5.04
CA GLY A 672 -19.16 -4.10 5.81
C GLY A 672 -19.00 -5.05 7.00
N LEU A 673 -20.08 -5.38 7.70
CA LEU A 673 -20.09 -6.37 8.79
C LEU A 673 -19.75 -7.78 8.27
N ALA A 674 -20.25 -8.16 7.10
CA ALA A 674 -19.93 -9.45 6.49
C ALA A 674 -18.44 -9.55 6.10
N GLU A 675 -17.86 -8.46 5.56
CA GLU A 675 -16.43 -8.39 5.28
C GLU A 675 -15.58 -8.46 6.54
N MET A 676 -15.97 -7.76 7.61
CA MET A 676 -15.29 -7.86 8.91
C MET A 676 -15.38 -9.27 9.49
N ASN A 677 -16.53 -9.94 9.37
CA ASN A 677 -16.68 -11.32 9.85
C ASN A 677 -15.74 -12.30 9.12
N ASN A 678 -15.57 -12.11 7.80
CA ASN A 678 -14.59 -12.87 7.02
C ASN A 678 -13.15 -12.59 7.49
N ALA A 679 -12.80 -11.32 7.73
CA ALA A 679 -11.48 -10.94 8.23
C ALA A 679 -11.20 -11.52 9.63
N VAL A 680 -12.19 -11.49 10.53
CA VAL A 680 -12.10 -12.09 11.87
C VAL A 680 -11.90 -13.61 11.78
N SER A 681 -12.64 -14.28 10.92
CA SER A 681 -12.48 -15.72 10.66
C SER A 681 -11.09 -16.05 10.14
N GLN A 682 -10.58 -15.25 9.21
CA GLN A 682 -9.23 -15.40 8.66
C GLN A 682 -8.16 -15.15 9.72
N ASN A 683 -8.33 -14.13 10.57
CA ASN A 683 -7.41 -13.85 11.68
C ASN A 683 -7.35 -15.01 12.67
N SER A 684 -8.50 -15.59 13.02
CA SER A 684 -8.58 -16.77 13.88
C SER A 684 -7.85 -17.98 13.26
N ALA A 685 -8.04 -18.22 11.96
CA ALA A 685 -7.33 -19.29 11.24
C ALA A 685 -5.80 -19.08 11.23
N ILE A 686 -5.35 -17.86 10.89
CA ILE A 686 -3.92 -17.50 10.89
C ILE A 686 -3.32 -17.63 12.28
N ALA A 687 -4.04 -17.17 13.32
CA ALA A 687 -3.58 -17.27 14.71
C ALA A 687 -3.38 -18.73 15.13
N LYS A 688 -4.33 -19.61 14.78
CA LYS A 688 -4.24 -21.04 15.04
C LYS A 688 -3.06 -21.71 14.31
N ASP A 689 -2.89 -21.42 13.02
CA ASP A 689 -1.77 -21.95 12.24
C ASP A 689 -0.42 -21.46 12.78
N THR A 690 -0.37 -20.19 13.19
CA THR A 690 0.80 -19.55 13.78
C THR A 690 1.16 -20.17 15.13
N ALA A 691 0.17 -20.45 16.00
CA ALA A 691 0.38 -21.18 17.24
C ALA A 691 1.00 -22.56 17.00
N GLY A 692 0.47 -23.31 16.02
CA GLY A 692 1.03 -24.62 15.64
C GLY A 692 2.45 -24.54 15.05
N ALA A 693 2.78 -23.47 14.32
CA ALA A 693 4.14 -23.22 13.85
C ALA A 693 5.12 -22.95 15.00
N TYR A 694 4.67 -22.18 16.01
CA TYR A 694 5.46 -21.92 17.21
C TYR A 694 5.67 -23.19 18.05
N GLU A 695 4.67 -24.06 18.21
CA GLU A 695 4.88 -25.36 18.87
C GLU A 695 6.01 -26.17 18.20
N LYS A 696 6.01 -26.26 16.86
CA LYS A 696 7.07 -26.95 16.11
C LYS A 696 8.44 -26.30 16.28
N LEU A 697 8.50 -24.96 16.32
CA LEU A 697 9.76 -24.24 16.56
C LEU A 697 10.30 -24.48 17.98
N SER A 698 9.43 -24.56 18.98
CA SER A 698 9.81 -24.90 20.36
C SER A 698 10.33 -26.34 20.43
N GLU A 699 9.66 -27.28 19.76
CA GLU A 699 10.14 -28.67 19.64
C GLU A 699 11.51 -28.75 18.96
N MET A 700 11.72 -28.02 17.85
CA MET A 700 12.98 -28.02 17.12
C MET A 700 14.13 -27.40 17.93
N SER A 701 13.85 -26.31 18.67
CA SER A 701 14.81 -25.73 19.60
C SER A 701 15.16 -26.68 20.74
N SER A 702 14.16 -27.40 21.30
CA SER A 702 14.41 -28.42 22.33
C SER A 702 15.26 -29.58 21.80
N LYS A 703 15.02 -30.04 20.57
CA LYS A 703 15.87 -31.05 19.91
C LYS A 703 17.30 -30.54 19.68
N MET A 704 17.46 -29.27 19.29
CA MET A 704 18.77 -28.65 19.12
C MET A 704 19.53 -28.59 20.45
N GLN A 705 18.87 -28.16 21.53
CA GLN A 705 19.45 -28.15 22.86
C GLN A 705 19.93 -29.55 23.30
N LYS A 706 19.09 -30.58 23.15
CA LYS A 706 19.47 -31.98 23.45
C LYS A 706 20.63 -32.49 22.59
N ALA A 707 20.72 -32.07 21.33
CA ALA A 707 21.84 -32.45 20.47
C ALA A 707 23.16 -31.79 20.92
N LEU A 708 23.08 -30.57 21.43
CA LEU A 708 24.23 -29.79 21.88
C LEU A 708 24.71 -30.18 23.29
N GLU A 709 23.85 -30.75 24.13
CA GLU A 709 24.19 -31.32 25.46
C GLU A 709 25.27 -32.42 25.39
N LYS A 710 25.51 -33.00 24.21
CA LYS A 710 26.56 -34.02 23.99
C LYS A 710 27.97 -33.43 23.99
N PHE A 711 28.10 -32.13 23.74
CA PHE A 711 29.40 -31.47 23.71
C PHE A 711 29.80 -31.03 25.11
N LYS A 712 31.04 -31.34 25.51
CA LYS A 712 31.62 -30.81 26.74
C LYS A 712 32.36 -29.52 26.41
N LEU A 713 32.05 -28.49 27.16
CA LEU A 713 32.62 -27.15 27.02
C LEU A 713 33.52 -26.87 28.23
N SER A 714 34.55 -26.05 28.03
CA SER A 714 35.47 -25.62 29.08
C SER A 714 34.81 -24.78 30.17
#